data_AF-I5B4F5-F1
#
_entry.id   AF-I5B4F5-F1
#
_cell.length_a   1.000
_cell.length_b   1.000
_cell.length_c   1.000
_cell.angle_alpha   90.00
_cell.angle_beta   90.00
_cell.angle_gamma   90.00
#
_symmetry.space_group_name_H-M   'P 1'
#
loop_
_entity.id
_entity.type
_entity.pdbx_description
1 polymer ?
#
loop_
_entity_poly.entity_id
_entity_poly.type
_entity_poly.pdbx_seq_one_letter_code
_entity_poly.pdbx_strand_id
1 'polypeptide(L)'
;MKAKPMTIKAIGLMIIVLFLLSSAGFLSAKEQEMYKTGLPELTEEELQWQNQNMLKVKKVKLNKIGLERVNQWRAKKGKGKIKKDKPDMAAVGNDLEVVTGASAPVDSSSELPSADYPGYVDNSQLQYFPPIGNQGSLNSCGVFSGTYYAMTHMHAMANNLDAKNGGDAMRLSPKWTYNMVNGGGNNGTWYYWAYEIGQKHGSATWAEFPYDSNYRAWNLNPDTWENALYRRFDQYGYVLNTHQDTGIDQVKQMLVNGYILNIPTYIYSWQYQTIGNDPSTSEDDAFAGKKCVSWVNGTSGYHAMTVVGYNDNIWVDINGNGVVDSGEKGAFRIANSWGTTWGEAGFAWMSYDALKNPSAVVGGPSTGRIYGWYPSRAHWVTAKTGYQPKVIGKFKLNHPKRDHLRMTLGTSDLNQSTPSSMWIPEMIYNQGGEYGFDGTTNAVDGTFVFDFTDLTPSGGGLATWYLGVQDDTAGSEATLGTFTLIDVANGNTVIESLEVPQTVDGNQVYAGIDYDPSGENLPPSARADASVFSGYAPLEINFDGSSSYDNDGTIASFSWDFGDGASQYGIQPVHTYDQPGTYIATLTVTDNNGATDTDSVTIEIDADPSKQVHVSDIQAILVVVASSKPEALGKEEVKPGNLLLLPNG
;
A
#
# COMPACT_ATOMS: atom_id res chain seq x y z
N MET A 1 6.69 9.73 5.72
CA MET A 1 5.99 10.92 6.26
C MET A 1 6.11 10.87 7.77
N LYS A 2 5.96 11.98 8.49
CA LYS A 2 5.43 11.85 9.85
C LYS A 2 3.92 11.85 9.71
N ALA A 3 3.32 10.66 9.62
CA ALA A 3 2.07 10.46 10.31
C ALA A 3 2.39 10.70 11.79
N LYS A 4 2.36 11.97 12.24
CA LYS A 4 2.31 12.22 13.68
C LYS A 4 1.02 11.53 14.14
N PRO A 5 1.05 10.73 15.21
CA PRO A 5 -0.19 10.30 15.84
C PRO A 5 -0.99 11.58 16.11
N MET A 6 -2.20 11.62 15.58
CA MET A 6 -3.09 12.76 15.73
C MET A 6 -3.48 12.82 17.21
N THR A 7 -2.66 13.50 18.02
CA THR A 7 -3.01 13.82 19.39
C THR A 7 -4.11 14.86 19.30
N ILE A 8 -5.35 14.43 19.46
CA ILE A 8 -6.51 15.28 19.64
C ILE A 8 -6.23 16.12 20.90
N LYS A 9 -5.73 17.35 20.71
CA LYS A 9 -5.90 18.36 21.74
C LYS A 9 -7.39 18.64 21.82
N ALA A 10 -8.01 18.26 22.93
CA ALA A 10 -9.32 18.73 23.30
C ALA A 10 -9.30 20.28 23.29
N ILE A 11 -9.81 20.88 22.21
CA ILE A 11 -10.09 22.31 22.16
C ILE A 11 -11.49 22.48 22.74
N GLY A 12 -11.51 22.92 23.99
CA GLY A 12 -12.73 23.27 24.69
C GLY A 12 -13.44 24.47 24.06
N LEU A 13 -14.77 24.40 24.18
CA LEU A 13 -15.72 25.51 24.20
C LEU A 13 -15.92 26.31 22.90
N MET A 14 -16.89 25.85 22.13
CA MET A 14 -17.61 26.58 21.09
C MET A 14 -18.34 27.79 21.71
N ILE A 15 -17.86 29.02 21.44
CA ILE A 15 -18.64 30.24 21.67
C ILE A 15 -19.61 30.40 20.49
N ILE A 16 -20.88 30.14 20.76
CA ILE A 16 -22.00 30.48 19.88
C ILE A 16 -22.13 32.01 19.88
N VAL A 17 -21.79 32.65 18.77
CA VAL A 17 -22.24 34.02 18.49
C VAL A 17 -23.34 33.94 17.43
N LEU A 18 -24.58 34.09 17.87
CA LEU A 18 -25.72 34.39 17.00
C LEU A 18 -25.47 35.76 16.34
N PHE A 19 -25.43 35.81 15.01
CA PHE A 19 -25.73 37.03 14.27
C PHE A 19 -26.91 36.81 13.33
N LEU A 20 -27.95 37.61 13.55
CA LEU A 20 -29.14 37.73 12.72
C LEU A 20 -28.86 38.63 11.51
N LEU A 21 -29.33 38.15 10.34
CA LEU A 21 -29.79 38.87 9.14
C LEU A 21 -28.76 39.64 8.26
N SER A 22 -28.52 39.11 7.06
CA SER A 22 -29.02 39.72 5.81
C SER A 22 -29.01 38.69 4.66
N SER A 23 -29.98 38.81 3.77
CA SER A 23 -30.29 37.91 2.67
C SER A 23 -29.29 38.02 1.51
N ALA A 24 -28.35 37.08 1.42
CA ALA A 24 -27.61 36.77 0.20
C ALA A 24 -27.08 35.32 0.26
N GLY A 25 -27.53 34.46 -0.66
CA GLY A 25 -26.75 33.32 -1.18
C GLY A 25 -26.34 32.15 -0.28
N PHE A 26 -26.71 32.07 1.00
CA PHE A 26 -26.40 30.88 1.81
C PHE A 26 -27.35 29.72 1.50
N LEU A 27 -26.78 28.55 1.17
CA LEU A 27 -27.51 27.27 1.17
C LEU A 27 -28.18 27.09 2.55
N SER A 28 -29.45 26.70 2.54
CA SER A 28 -30.22 26.43 3.77
C SER A 28 -29.53 25.36 4.63
N ALA A 29 -29.81 25.33 5.93
CA ALA A 29 -29.27 24.29 6.83
C ALA A 29 -29.52 22.86 6.30
N LYS A 30 -30.66 22.65 5.63
CA LYS A 30 -31.03 21.39 4.97
C LYS A 30 -30.16 21.07 3.75
N GLU A 31 -29.74 22.08 3.00
CA GLU A 31 -28.79 21.92 1.89
C GLU A 31 -27.35 21.74 2.38
N GLN A 32 -26.97 22.32 3.53
CA GLN A 32 -25.67 22.06 4.17
C GLN A 32 -25.59 20.66 4.84
N GLU A 33 -26.73 20.07 5.18
CA GLU A 33 -26.81 18.63 5.54
C GLU A 33 -26.65 17.72 4.32
N MET A 34 -27.13 18.15 3.15
CA MET A 34 -27.07 17.41 1.89
C MET A 34 -25.70 17.52 1.20
N TYR A 35 -25.06 18.69 1.28
CA TYR A 35 -23.79 18.98 0.65
C TYR A 35 -22.71 19.06 1.72
N LYS A 36 -21.98 17.96 1.89
CA LYS A 36 -20.89 17.91 2.85
C LYS A 36 -19.60 18.44 2.24
N THR A 37 -19.02 19.40 2.91
CA THR A 37 -17.63 19.83 2.76
C THR A 37 -16.84 19.30 3.95
N GLY A 38 -15.52 19.32 3.88
CA GLY A 38 -14.74 18.73 4.98
C GLY A 38 -13.26 18.56 4.70
N LEU A 39 -12.77 19.01 3.53
CA LEU A 39 -11.33 19.09 3.31
C LEU A 39 -10.74 19.93 4.46
N PRO A 40 -9.74 19.44 5.20
CA PRO A 40 -9.08 20.25 6.21
C PRO A 40 -8.17 21.27 5.54
N GLU A 41 -8.13 22.50 6.06
CA GLU A 41 -7.17 23.51 5.58
C GLU A 41 -5.73 23.09 5.90
N LEU A 42 -4.79 23.44 5.02
CA LEU A 42 -3.36 23.22 5.29
C LEU A 42 -2.85 24.24 6.31
N THR A 43 -2.15 23.75 7.30
CA THR A 43 -1.32 24.57 8.17
C THR A 43 -0.10 25.10 7.42
N GLU A 44 0.52 26.16 7.94
CA GLU A 44 1.75 26.72 7.38
C GLU A 44 2.91 25.69 7.38
N GLU A 45 3.00 24.82 8.41
CA GLU A 45 3.99 23.73 8.47
C GLU A 45 3.77 22.72 7.34
N GLU A 46 2.52 22.36 7.06
CA GLU A 46 2.18 21.45 5.95
C GLU A 46 2.46 22.09 4.59
N LEU A 47 2.16 23.38 4.41
CA LEU A 47 2.49 24.11 3.17
C LEU A 47 4.00 24.14 2.92
N GLN A 48 4.79 24.40 3.95
CA GLN A 48 6.25 24.37 3.87
C GLN A 48 6.77 22.96 3.57
N TRP A 49 6.19 21.94 4.20
CA TRP A 49 6.52 20.56 3.90
C TRP A 49 6.21 20.21 2.44
N GLN A 50 5.02 20.56 1.94
CA GLN A 50 4.66 20.32 0.54
C GLN A 50 5.57 21.09 -0.43
N ASN A 51 6.00 22.30 -0.07
CA ASN A 51 6.94 23.08 -0.88
C ASN A 51 8.31 22.41 -0.99
N GLN A 52 8.74 21.70 0.04
CA GLN A 52 10.04 21.04 0.09
C GLN A 52 10.01 19.64 -0.54
N ASN A 53 8.95 18.87 -0.29
CA ASN A 53 8.97 17.42 -0.50
C ASN A 53 8.13 16.91 -1.68
N MET A 54 7.05 17.61 -2.04
CA MET A 54 6.19 17.15 -3.14
C MET A 54 6.74 17.56 -4.50
N LEU A 55 6.42 16.75 -5.51
CA LEU A 55 6.77 17.03 -6.90
C LEU A 55 6.00 18.25 -7.42
N LYS A 56 6.73 19.15 -8.07
CA LYS A 56 6.20 20.30 -8.79
C LYS A 56 6.36 20.04 -10.28
N VAL A 57 5.33 20.36 -11.06
CA VAL A 57 5.46 20.35 -12.52
C VAL A 57 6.48 21.41 -12.91
N LYS A 58 7.59 20.98 -13.51
CA LYS A 58 8.55 21.87 -14.12
C LYS A 58 8.12 22.19 -15.54
N LYS A 59 7.83 21.19 -16.38
CA LYS A 59 7.48 21.34 -17.80
C LYS A 59 6.52 20.22 -18.23
N VAL A 60 5.63 20.51 -19.18
CA VAL A 60 4.70 19.54 -19.77
C VAL A 60 5.10 19.24 -21.22
N LYS A 61 5.39 17.98 -21.51
CA LYS A 61 5.69 17.49 -22.87
C LYS A 61 4.42 17.01 -23.55
N LEU A 62 4.29 17.13 -24.86
CA LEU A 62 3.10 16.57 -25.53
C LEU A 62 3.09 15.03 -25.47
N ASN A 63 1.97 14.46 -25.03
CA ASN A 63 1.70 13.03 -25.22
C ASN A 63 0.86 12.78 -26.48
N LYS A 64 0.49 11.52 -26.73
CA LYS A 64 -0.32 11.14 -27.90
C LYS A 64 -1.64 11.92 -28.01
N ILE A 65 -2.40 12.05 -26.91
CA ILE A 65 -3.69 12.75 -26.87
C ILE A 65 -3.48 14.24 -27.15
N GLY A 66 -2.50 14.85 -26.48
CA GLY A 66 -2.15 16.25 -26.66
C GLY A 66 -1.75 16.56 -28.11
N LEU A 67 -0.88 15.74 -28.70
CA LEU A 67 -0.42 15.88 -30.08
C LEU A 67 -1.58 15.80 -31.08
N GLU A 68 -2.51 14.86 -30.90
CA GLU A 68 -3.69 14.72 -31.75
C GLU A 68 -4.57 15.97 -31.70
N ARG A 69 -4.87 16.47 -30.49
CA ARG A 69 -5.67 17.69 -30.28
C ARG A 69 -5.01 18.93 -30.88
N VAL A 70 -3.73 19.11 -30.60
CA VAL A 70 -2.94 20.24 -31.15
C VAL A 70 -2.93 20.17 -32.67
N ASN A 71 -2.71 19.01 -33.27
CA ASN A 71 -2.72 18.87 -34.73
C ASN A 71 -4.10 19.13 -35.35
N GLN A 72 -5.18 18.71 -34.70
CA GLN A 72 -6.53 19.04 -35.13
C GLN A 72 -6.79 20.54 -35.06
N TRP A 73 -6.36 21.20 -33.97
CA TRP A 73 -6.50 22.65 -33.81
C TRP A 73 -5.69 23.44 -34.84
N ARG A 74 -4.42 23.07 -35.04
CA ARG A 74 -3.55 23.66 -36.06
C ARG A 74 -4.15 23.54 -37.46
N ALA A 75 -4.71 22.38 -37.79
CA ALA A 75 -5.39 22.18 -39.07
C ALA A 75 -6.59 23.13 -39.24
N LYS A 76 -7.41 23.35 -38.19
CA LYS A 76 -8.49 24.34 -38.21
C LYS A 76 -7.99 25.77 -38.44
N LYS A 77 -6.77 26.08 -38.01
CA LYS A 77 -6.11 27.38 -38.22
C LYS A 77 -5.24 27.42 -39.49
N GLY A 78 -5.34 26.43 -40.37
CA GLY A 78 -4.57 26.37 -41.63
C GLY A 78 -3.06 26.12 -41.45
N LYS A 79 -2.61 25.69 -40.26
CA LYS A 79 -1.20 25.41 -39.95
C LYS A 79 -0.85 23.93 -40.22
N GLY A 80 0.40 23.68 -40.61
CA GLY A 80 0.91 22.32 -40.84
C GLY A 80 0.98 21.48 -39.55
N LYS A 81 0.89 20.15 -39.70
CA LYS A 81 0.96 19.19 -38.58
C LYS A 81 2.36 19.14 -37.95
N ILE A 82 2.38 18.96 -36.64
CA ILE A 82 3.55 18.53 -35.87
C ILE A 82 3.70 17.01 -36.05
N LYS A 83 4.88 16.56 -36.45
CA LYS A 83 5.14 15.14 -36.71
C LYS A 83 5.33 14.34 -35.42
N LYS A 84 5.02 13.04 -35.48
CA LYS A 84 5.02 12.09 -34.34
C LYS A 84 6.41 11.67 -33.88
N ASP A 85 7.41 11.80 -34.75
CA ASP A 85 8.83 11.50 -34.51
C ASP A 85 9.59 12.65 -33.84
N LYS A 86 8.89 13.68 -33.34
CA LYS A 86 9.55 14.71 -32.53
C LYS A 86 10.11 14.09 -31.24
N PRO A 87 11.34 14.45 -30.84
CA PRO A 87 12.02 13.87 -29.68
C PRO A 87 11.32 14.15 -28.33
N ASP A 88 10.33 15.05 -28.30
CA ASP A 88 9.63 15.47 -27.09
C ASP A 88 8.31 14.71 -26.84
N MET A 89 7.92 13.74 -27.68
CA MET A 89 6.69 12.98 -27.45
C MET A 89 6.91 11.90 -26.37
N ALA A 90 6.15 11.98 -25.28
CA ALA A 90 6.26 11.04 -24.16
C ALA A 90 5.02 10.15 -24.01
N ALA A 91 5.22 8.97 -23.41
CA ALA A 91 4.12 8.11 -22.97
C ALA A 91 3.36 8.79 -21.82
N VAL A 92 2.07 8.50 -21.68
CA VAL A 92 1.25 8.97 -20.55
C VAL A 92 1.93 8.58 -19.24
N GLY A 93 2.09 9.55 -18.34
CA GLY A 93 2.79 9.36 -17.06
C GLY A 93 4.27 9.74 -17.10
N ASN A 94 4.88 9.74 -18.29
CA ASN A 94 6.27 10.18 -18.52
C ASN A 94 6.35 11.54 -19.22
N ASP A 95 5.22 12.19 -19.43
CA ASP A 95 5.06 13.46 -20.15
C ASP A 95 5.14 14.70 -19.25
N LEU A 96 5.51 14.52 -17.98
CA LEU A 96 5.78 15.60 -17.04
C LEU A 96 7.27 15.58 -16.66
N GLU A 97 7.95 16.72 -16.84
CA GLU A 97 9.20 16.95 -16.13
C GLU A 97 8.87 17.56 -14.77
N VAL A 98 9.42 16.98 -13.71
CA VAL A 98 9.10 17.34 -12.34
C VAL A 98 10.35 17.70 -11.55
N VAL A 99 10.18 18.54 -10.53
CA VAL A 99 11.24 18.95 -9.60
C VAL A 99 10.74 18.92 -8.16
N THR A 100 11.65 18.79 -7.20
CA THR A 100 11.39 18.85 -5.76
C THR A 100 12.24 19.93 -5.10
N GLY A 101 11.85 20.37 -3.90
CA GLY A 101 12.56 21.40 -3.14
C GLY A 101 11.90 22.79 -3.22
N ALA A 102 12.01 23.56 -2.14
CA ALA A 102 11.31 24.84 -1.98
C ALA A 102 11.64 25.86 -3.10
N SER A 103 12.92 25.97 -3.45
CA SER A 103 13.44 26.91 -4.45
C SER A 103 13.62 26.31 -5.84
N ALA A 104 13.02 25.15 -6.11
CA ALA A 104 13.16 24.49 -7.40
C ALA A 104 12.60 25.36 -8.54
N PRO A 105 13.36 25.58 -9.62
CA PRO A 105 12.89 26.39 -10.74
C PRO A 105 11.74 25.69 -11.45
N VAL A 106 10.65 26.43 -11.64
CA VAL A 106 9.49 26.00 -12.45
C VAL A 106 9.57 26.68 -13.81
N ASP A 107 9.51 25.91 -14.89
CA ASP A 107 9.58 26.41 -16.26
C ASP A 107 8.19 26.37 -16.92
N SER A 108 7.49 27.50 -16.89
CA SER A 108 6.18 27.58 -17.52
C SER A 108 6.23 27.72 -19.05
N SER A 109 7.42 27.71 -19.66
CA SER A 109 7.52 27.81 -21.12
C SER A 109 6.88 26.60 -21.78
N SER A 110 6.00 26.88 -22.74
CA SER A 110 5.34 25.87 -23.55
C SER A 110 6.24 25.43 -24.71
N GLU A 111 6.16 24.16 -25.09
CA GLU A 111 6.92 23.63 -26.25
C GLU A 111 6.49 24.27 -27.57
N LEU A 112 5.26 24.80 -27.60
CA LEU A 112 4.66 25.44 -28.75
C LEU A 112 4.19 26.84 -28.38
N PRO A 113 4.08 27.76 -29.35
CA PRO A 113 3.40 29.04 -29.12
C PRO A 113 1.98 28.81 -28.58
N SER A 114 1.53 29.63 -27.61
CA SER A 114 0.21 29.46 -26.97
C SER A 114 -0.96 29.38 -27.96
N ALA A 115 -0.87 30.13 -29.08
CA ALA A 115 -1.86 30.11 -30.16
C ALA A 115 -1.99 28.77 -30.90
N ASP A 116 -1.06 27.83 -30.72
CA ASP A 116 -1.10 26.49 -31.31
C ASP A 116 -1.82 25.46 -30.41
N TYR A 117 -2.09 25.80 -29.14
CA TYR A 117 -2.93 24.98 -28.27
C TYR A 117 -4.42 25.26 -28.52
N PRO A 118 -5.29 24.25 -28.33
CA PRO A 118 -6.73 24.44 -28.52
C PRO A 118 -7.30 25.45 -27.52
N GLY A 119 -8.26 26.28 -27.96
CA GLY A 119 -8.96 27.22 -27.08
C GLY A 119 -10.01 26.56 -26.17
N TYR A 120 -10.36 25.29 -26.42
CA TYR A 120 -11.35 24.55 -25.64
C TYR A 120 -10.94 23.08 -25.48
N VAL A 121 -11.00 22.59 -24.25
CA VAL A 121 -10.77 21.18 -23.88
C VAL A 121 -11.79 20.78 -22.82
N ASP A 122 -12.39 19.59 -22.98
CA ASP A 122 -13.22 18.96 -21.95
C ASP A 122 -12.89 17.48 -21.83
N ASN A 123 -12.05 17.13 -20.85
CA ASN A 123 -11.67 15.76 -20.56
C ASN A 123 -12.79 14.96 -19.89
N SER A 124 -13.84 15.61 -19.38
CA SER A 124 -15.02 14.88 -18.88
C SER A 124 -15.77 14.15 -19.99
N GLN A 125 -15.52 14.47 -21.26
CA GLN A 125 -16.08 13.76 -22.41
C GLN A 125 -15.28 12.50 -22.81
N LEU A 126 -14.04 12.34 -22.32
CA LEU A 126 -13.24 11.15 -22.60
C LEU A 126 -13.87 9.92 -21.94
N GLN A 127 -13.71 8.74 -22.55
CA GLN A 127 -14.16 7.46 -21.97
C GLN A 127 -13.50 7.13 -20.62
N TYR A 128 -12.39 7.79 -20.29
CA TYR A 128 -11.66 7.61 -19.05
C TYR A 128 -12.28 8.33 -17.86
N PHE A 129 -13.06 9.40 -18.08
CA PHE A 129 -13.68 10.14 -16.99
C PHE A 129 -14.96 9.41 -16.54
N PRO A 130 -15.05 8.99 -15.27
CA PRO A 130 -16.24 8.29 -14.78
C PRO A 130 -17.44 9.25 -14.70
N PRO A 131 -18.68 8.74 -14.61
CA PRO A 131 -19.86 9.57 -14.39
C PRO A 131 -19.73 10.41 -13.13
N ILE A 132 -20.52 11.50 -13.03
CA ILE A 132 -20.55 12.31 -11.82
C ILE A 132 -20.98 11.47 -10.61
N GLY A 133 -20.08 11.40 -9.63
CA GLY A 133 -20.28 10.70 -8.38
C GLY A 133 -21.08 11.53 -7.37
N ASN A 134 -21.56 10.84 -6.33
CA ASN A 134 -22.25 11.45 -5.21
C ASN A 134 -21.67 10.93 -3.89
N GLN A 135 -21.02 11.81 -3.13
CA GLN A 135 -20.42 11.47 -1.83
C GLN A 135 -21.46 11.29 -0.72
N GLY A 136 -22.69 11.77 -0.92
CA GLY A 136 -23.75 11.74 0.08
C GLY A 136 -23.38 12.52 1.35
N SER A 137 -23.71 11.95 2.50
CA SER A 137 -23.55 12.58 3.81
C SER A 137 -22.17 12.39 4.46
N LEU A 138 -21.21 11.77 3.77
CA LEU A 138 -19.86 11.62 4.28
C LEU A 138 -18.98 12.80 3.85
N ASN A 139 -17.99 13.13 4.68
CA ASN A 139 -17.01 14.19 4.43
C ASN A 139 -15.92 13.74 3.44
N SER A 140 -16.27 12.95 2.43
CA SER A 140 -15.34 12.21 1.57
C SER A 140 -15.00 12.92 0.25
N CYS A 141 -15.21 14.25 0.16
CA CYS A 141 -14.90 15.02 -1.04
C CYS A 141 -13.46 14.82 -1.55
N GLY A 142 -12.49 14.69 -0.63
CA GLY A 142 -11.10 14.39 -0.93
C GLY A 142 -10.96 13.11 -1.75
N VAL A 143 -11.47 11.97 -1.27
CA VAL A 143 -11.34 10.70 -1.97
C VAL A 143 -12.24 10.58 -3.21
N PHE A 144 -13.34 11.34 -3.30
CA PHE A 144 -14.09 11.41 -4.56
C PHE A 144 -13.30 12.17 -5.63
N SER A 145 -12.73 13.31 -5.26
CA SER A 145 -11.86 14.09 -6.15
C SER A 145 -10.62 13.27 -6.55
N GLY A 146 -9.92 12.71 -5.57
CA GLY A 146 -8.69 11.94 -5.76
C GLY A 146 -8.93 10.57 -6.36
N THR A 147 -9.55 9.65 -5.60
CA THR A 147 -9.71 8.24 -5.99
C THR A 147 -10.74 8.06 -7.10
N TYR A 148 -11.96 8.56 -6.88
CA TYR A 148 -13.04 8.30 -7.82
C TYR A 148 -12.82 9.01 -9.16
N TYR A 149 -12.41 10.29 -9.17
CA TYR A 149 -12.13 11.00 -10.42
C TYR A 149 -10.69 10.81 -10.90
N ALA A 150 -9.69 11.40 -10.23
CA ALA A 150 -8.33 11.49 -10.79
C ALA A 150 -7.65 10.12 -10.97
N MET A 151 -7.68 9.27 -9.96
CA MET A 151 -7.07 7.94 -10.02
C MET A 151 -7.79 7.04 -11.03
N THR A 152 -9.12 6.98 -11.02
CA THR A 152 -9.88 6.24 -12.05
C THR A 152 -9.53 6.72 -13.45
N HIS A 153 -9.55 8.03 -13.69
CA HIS A 153 -9.28 8.61 -14.99
C HIS A 153 -7.88 8.26 -15.49
N MET A 154 -6.87 8.40 -14.63
CA MET A 154 -5.49 8.09 -15.00
C MET A 154 -5.24 6.59 -15.18
N HIS A 155 -5.84 5.75 -14.33
CA HIS A 155 -5.77 4.29 -14.48
C HIS A 155 -6.44 3.83 -15.78
N ALA A 156 -7.64 4.35 -16.08
CA ALA A 156 -8.37 4.05 -17.29
C ALA A 156 -7.63 4.56 -18.54
N MET A 157 -7.04 5.76 -18.49
CA MET A 157 -6.26 6.31 -19.60
C MET A 157 -4.98 5.52 -19.87
N ALA A 158 -4.27 5.08 -18.82
CA ALA A 158 -3.05 4.29 -18.95
C ALA A 158 -3.31 2.87 -19.51
N ASN A 159 -4.48 2.29 -19.22
CA ASN A 159 -4.85 0.93 -19.62
C ASN A 159 -5.92 0.87 -20.72
N ASN A 160 -6.29 2.02 -21.30
CA ASN A 160 -7.34 2.15 -22.32
C ASN A 160 -8.69 1.51 -21.92
N LEU A 161 -9.14 1.77 -20.70
CA LEU A 161 -10.42 1.29 -20.15
C LEU A 161 -11.55 2.32 -20.36
N ASP A 162 -12.80 1.86 -20.43
CA ASP A 162 -13.97 2.74 -20.46
C ASP A 162 -14.57 2.88 -19.06
N ALA A 163 -14.05 3.82 -18.26
CA ALA A 163 -14.59 4.13 -16.93
C ALA A 163 -15.94 4.87 -16.99
N LYS A 164 -16.25 5.52 -18.12
CA LYS A 164 -17.49 6.24 -18.36
C LYS A 164 -18.67 5.26 -18.44
N ASN A 165 -18.57 4.26 -19.32
CA ASN A 165 -19.67 3.33 -19.63
C ASN A 165 -19.43 1.87 -19.19
N GLY A 166 -18.20 1.50 -18.82
CA GLY A 166 -17.83 0.11 -18.48
C GLY A 166 -18.27 -0.36 -17.09
N GLY A 167 -19.04 0.45 -16.35
CA GLY A 167 -19.57 0.09 -15.04
C GLY A 167 -18.55 0.15 -13.90
N ASP A 168 -18.94 -0.40 -12.76
CA ASP A 168 -18.23 -0.20 -11.48
C ASP A 168 -16.92 -1.00 -11.37
N ALA A 169 -16.71 -2.00 -12.23
CA ALA A 169 -15.42 -2.70 -12.35
C ALA A 169 -14.33 -1.83 -13.01
N MET A 170 -14.71 -0.78 -13.73
CA MET A 170 -13.77 0.14 -14.40
C MET A 170 -13.50 1.42 -13.58
N ARG A 171 -14.06 1.52 -12.37
CA ARG A 171 -14.01 2.71 -11.52
C ARG A 171 -13.40 2.35 -10.18
N LEU A 172 -12.52 3.20 -9.66
CA LEU A 172 -11.89 2.96 -8.37
C LEU A 172 -12.80 3.39 -7.22
N SER A 173 -12.75 2.63 -6.13
CA SER A 173 -13.61 2.85 -4.96
C SER A 173 -13.07 3.97 -4.08
N PRO A 174 -13.80 5.09 -3.87
CA PRO A 174 -13.42 6.07 -2.88
C PRO A 174 -13.49 5.51 -1.45
N LYS A 175 -14.33 4.49 -1.19
CA LYS A 175 -14.44 3.83 0.12
C LYS A 175 -13.13 3.14 0.52
N TRP A 176 -12.47 2.49 -0.44
CA TRP A 176 -11.18 1.83 -0.25
C TRP A 176 -10.16 2.77 0.40
N THR A 177 -9.94 3.92 -0.22
CA THR A 177 -8.98 4.91 0.29
C THR A 177 -9.52 5.63 1.52
N TYR A 178 -10.81 5.96 1.57
CA TYR A 178 -11.38 6.75 2.67
C TYR A 178 -11.21 6.05 4.01
N ASN A 179 -11.49 4.75 4.07
CA ASN A 179 -11.47 3.99 5.31
C ASN A 179 -10.04 3.75 5.84
N MET A 180 -9.01 4.06 5.03
CA MET A 180 -7.60 4.05 5.44
C MET A 180 -7.10 5.43 5.89
N VAL A 181 -7.65 6.53 5.36
CA VAL A 181 -7.15 7.90 5.63
C VAL A 181 -8.01 8.74 6.57
N ASN A 182 -9.20 8.27 6.94
CA ASN A 182 -10.15 9.05 7.73
C ASN A 182 -9.96 8.92 9.26
N GLY A 183 -8.99 8.12 9.70
CA GLY A 183 -8.70 7.88 11.12
C GLY A 183 -9.87 7.21 11.88
N GLY A 184 -10.75 6.48 11.20
CA GLY A 184 -11.95 5.87 11.80
C GLY A 184 -13.12 6.84 12.02
N GLY A 185 -12.97 8.10 11.60
CA GLY A 185 -13.99 9.15 11.72
C GLY A 185 -14.65 9.50 10.38
N ASN A 186 -15.76 10.24 10.44
CA ASN A 186 -16.34 10.88 9.25
C ASN A 186 -15.70 12.28 9.08
N ASN A 187 -14.38 12.31 8.92
CA ASN A 187 -13.61 13.55 8.76
C ASN A 187 -13.19 13.67 7.31
N GLY A 188 -13.08 14.89 6.79
CA GLY A 188 -12.54 15.03 5.45
C GLY A 188 -11.02 14.89 5.41
N THR A 189 -10.54 14.60 4.22
CA THR A 189 -9.22 14.06 3.96
C THR A 189 -8.63 14.72 2.73
N TRP A 190 -7.31 14.79 2.65
CA TRP A 190 -6.63 15.26 1.45
C TRP A 190 -6.59 14.17 0.38
N TYR A 191 -6.89 14.54 -0.87
CA TYR A 191 -6.85 13.60 -2.01
C TYR A 191 -5.45 13.04 -2.27
N TYR A 192 -4.36 13.72 -1.88
CA TYR A 192 -3.01 13.18 -2.09
C TYR A 192 -2.66 12.06 -1.11
N TRP A 193 -3.33 11.94 0.04
CA TRP A 193 -3.23 10.74 0.88
C TRP A 193 -3.80 9.51 0.17
N ALA A 194 -4.83 9.69 -0.67
CA ALA A 194 -5.32 8.61 -1.52
C ALA A 194 -4.31 8.23 -2.62
N TYR A 195 -3.54 9.20 -3.14
CA TYR A 195 -2.47 8.91 -4.10
C TYR A 195 -1.35 8.09 -3.46
N GLU A 196 -1.01 8.36 -2.21
CA GLU A 196 -0.03 7.59 -1.45
C GLU A 196 -0.48 6.14 -1.28
N ILE A 197 -1.75 5.91 -0.94
CA ILE A 197 -2.33 4.56 -0.92
C ILE A 197 -2.23 3.92 -2.30
N GLY A 198 -2.66 4.62 -3.35
CA GLY A 198 -2.55 4.12 -4.72
C GLY A 198 -1.12 3.79 -5.14
N GLN A 199 -0.14 4.57 -4.67
CA GLN A 199 1.26 4.38 -4.98
C GLN A 199 1.86 3.18 -4.25
N LYS A 200 1.37 2.85 -3.05
CA LYS A 200 1.97 1.84 -2.15
C LYS A 200 1.18 0.53 -2.04
N HIS A 201 -0.13 0.56 -2.29
CA HIS A 201 -1.06 -0.57 -2.11
C HIS A 201 -2.06 -0.71 -3.26
N GLY A 202 -2.08 0.26 -4.17
CA GLY A 202 -3.03 0.28 -5.27
C GLY A 202 -4.44 0.57 -4.80
N SER A 203 -5.42 0.19 -5.61
CA SER A 203 -6.80 0.58 -5.38
C SER A 203 -7.79 -0.49 -5.81
N ALA A 204 -8.74 -0.77 -4.92
CA ALA A 204 -9.90 -1.59 -5.25
C ALA A 204 -10.86 -0.83 -6.18
N THR A 205 -11.56 -1.58 -7.01
CA THR A 205 -12.67 -1.09 -7.83
C THR A 205 -13.92 -0.88 -6.99
N TRP A 206 -14.85 -0.09 -7.52
CA TRP A 206 -16.16 0.11 -6.93
C TRP A 206 -16.97 -1.19 -6.88
N ALA A 207 -16.77 -2.10 -7.84
CA ALA A 207 -17.38 -3.42 -7.81
C ALA A 207 -16.85 -4.30 -6.65
N GLU A 208 -15.54 -4.24 -6.37
CA GLU A 208 -14.90 -5.01 -5.28
C GLU A 208 -15.21 -4.43 -3.89
N PHE A 209 -15.34 -3.10 -3.79
CA PHE A 209 -15.68 -2.43 -2.53
C PHE A 209 -16.64 -1.25 -2.73
N PRO A 210 -17.95 -1.49 -2.85
CA PRO A 210 -18.93 -0.45 -3.14
C PRO A 210 -18.97 0.64 -2.08
N TYR A 211 -19.17 1.88 -2.53
CA TYR A 211 -19.32 3.02 -1.62
C TYR A 211 -20.69 3.01 -0.94
N ASP A 212 -20.69 3.17 0.38
CA ASP A 212 -21.87 3.24 1.23
C ASP A 212 -21.60 4.16 2.44
N SER A 213 -22.48 4.15 3.43
CA SER A 213 -22.33 4.96 4.64
C SER A 213 -21.31 4.40 5.64
N ASN A 214 -20.77 3.19 5.43
CA ASN A 214 -19.79 2.59 6.33
C ASN A 214 -18.38 3.10 6.02
N TYR A 215 -17.97 4.10 6.79
CA TYR A 215 -16.64 4.69 6.71
C TYR A 215 -15.62 4.05 7.66
N ARG A 216 -15.99 3.00 8.41
CA ARG A 216 -15.12 2.40 9.44
C ARG A 216 -14.53 1.06 9.04
N ALA A 217 -15.22 0.26 8.22
CA ALA A 217 -14.75 -1.07 7.88
C ALA A 217 -13.65 -1.05 6.82
N TRP A 218 -12.59 -1.82 7.01
CA TRP A 218 -11.72 -2.23 5.90
C TRP A 218 -12.37 -3.35 5.11
N ASN A 219 -11.92 -3.59 3.88
CA ASN A 219 -12.38 -4.73 3.12
C ASN A 219 -11.74 -6.00 3.70
N LEU A 220 -12.53 -6.99 4.07
CA LEU A 220 -12.04 -8.26 4.62
C LEU A 220 -11.88 -9.36 3.57
N ASN A 221 -12.24 -9.09 2.32
CA ASN A 221 -12.01 -10.02 1.21
C ASN A 221 -10.55 -9.90 0.73
N PRO A 222 -9.71 -10.94 0.90
CA PRO A 222 -8.31 -10.91 0.49
C PRO A 222 -8.14 -10.70 -1.02
N ASP A 223 -9.05 -11.21 -1.85
CA ASP A 223 -8.98 -11.07 -3.31
C ASP A 223 -9.03 -9.58 -3.73
N THR A 224 -9.75 -8.76 -2.97
CA THR A 224 -9.78 -7.31 -3.22
C THR A 224 -8.41 -6.67 -2.99
N TRP A 225 -7.71 -7.08 -1.93
CA TRP A 225 -6.36 -6.58 -1.63
C TRP A 225 -5.37 -7.01 -2.71
N GLU A 226 -5.42 -8.27 -3.12
CA GLU A 226 -4.58 -8.82 -4.17
C GLU A 226 -4.81 -8.11 -5.51
N ASN A 227 -6.07 -7.99 -5.94
CA ASN A 227 -6.43 -7.30 -7.18
C ASN A 227 -6.03 -5.81 -7.16
N ALA A 228 -6.08 -5.15 -5.99
CA ALA A 228 -5.68 -3.77 -5.85
C ALA A 228 -4.20 -3.55 -6.21
N LEU A 229 -3.32 -4.53 -5.96
CA LEU A 229 -1.89 -4.45 -6.28
C LEU A 229 -1.59 -4.30 -7.77
N TYR A 230 -2.51 -4.73 -8.64
CA TYR A 230 -2.40 -4.55 -10.10
C TYR A 230 -2.84 -3.16 -10.58
N ARG A 231 -3.39 -2.33 -9.69
CA ARG A 231 -3.94 -0.99 -9.98
C ARG A 231 -3.14 0.08 -9.23
N ARG A 232 -1.82 0.08 -9.46
CA ARG A 232 -0.85 0.96 -8.80
C ARG A 232 -0.67 2.30 -9.49
N PHE A 233 -0.27 3.28 -8.70
CA PHE A 233 0.05 4.63 -9.14
C PHE A 233 1.55 4.90 -9.01
N ASP A 234 2.05 5.85 -9.78
CA ASP A 234 3.48 6.09 -9.93
C ASP A 234 3.90 7.38 -9.23
N GLN A 235 3.62 8.53 -9.84
CA GLN A 235 3.98 9.84 -9.32
C GLN A 235 2.74 10.67 -9.06
N TYR A 236 2.84 11.57 -8.08
CA TYR A 236 1.86 12.60 -7.80
C TYR A 236 2.55 13.89 -7.38
N GLY A 237 1.89 15.01 -7.61
CA GLY A 237 2.45 16.34 -7.36
C GLY A 237 1.44 17.44 -7.58
N TYR A 238 1.91 18.66 -7.82
CA TYR A 238 1.06 19.78 -8.18
C TYR A 238 1.69 20.75 -9.19
N VAL A 239 0.82 21.51 -9.86
CA VAL A 239 1.15 22.78 -10.52
C VAL A 239 1.10 23.89 -9.47
N LEU A 240 2.15 24.70 -9.40
CA LEU A 240 2.27 25.82 -8.46
C LEU A 240 1.79 27.12 -9.11
N ASN A 241 1.51 28.15 -8.29
CA ASN A 241 1.21 29.51 -8.75
C ASN A 241 0.01 29.56 -9.71
N THR A 242 -1.04 28.78 -9.45
CA THR A 242 -2.23 28.75 -10.32
C THR A 242 -3.03 30.05 -10.35
N HIS A 243 -2.67 31.03 -9.50
CA HIS A 243 -3.15 32.41 -9.60
C HIS A 243 -2.38 33.25 -10.63
N GLN A 244 -1.30 32.74 -11.22
CA GLN A 244 -0.50 33.41 -12.24
C GLN A 244 -0.76 32.77 -13.61
N ASP A 245 -0.54 33.51 -14.68
CA ASP A 245 -0.79 33.02 -16.05
C ASP A 245 0.11 31.83 -16.37
N THR A 246 1.33 31.82 -15.83
CA THR A 246 2.27 30.71 -15.92
C THR A 246 1.72 29.39 -15.37
N GLY A 247 1.07 29.42 -14.20
CA GLY A 247 0.44 28.25 -13.61
C GLY A 247 -0.85 27.85 -14.35
N ILE A 248 -1.65 28.83 -14.80
CA ILE A 248 -2.85 28.60 -15.62
C ILE A 248 -2.46 27.89 -16.93
N ASP A 249 -1.41 28.35 -17.61
CA ASP A 249 -0.92 27.77 -18.86
C ASP A 249 -0.38 26.35 -18.65
N GLN A 250 0.32 26.07 -17.55
CA GLN A 250 0.74 24.72 -17.22
C GLN A 250 -0.46 23.78 -16.97
N VAL A 251 -1.48 24.23 -16.25
CA VAL A 251 -2.73 23.48 -16.06
C VAL A 251 -3.39 23.19 -17.41
N LYS A 252 -3.49 24.18 -18.30
CA LYS A 252 -4.05 24.01 -19.66
C LYS A 252 -3.25 22.99 -20.48
N GLN A 253 -1.92 23.03 -20.44
CA GLN A 253 -1.07 22.04 -21.12
C GLN A 253 -1.34 20.61 -20.62
N MET A 254 -1.49 20.41 -19.31
CA MET A 254 -1.84 19.11 -18.74
C MET A 254 -3.25 18.66 -19.18
N LEU A 255 -4.24 19.56 -19.18
CA LEU A 255 -5.60 19.28 -19.67
C LEU A 255 -5.57 18.89 -21.15
N VAL A 256 -4.76 19.55 -21.99
CA VAL A 256 -4.56 19.19 -23.41
C VAL A 256 -4.05 17.76 -23.54
N ASN A 257 -3.10 17.35 -22.70
CA ASN A 257 -2.58 15.98 -22.61
C ASN A 257 -3.59 14.95 -22.05
N GLY A 258 -4.78 15.39 -21.65
CA GLY A 258 -5.83 14.50 -21.15
C GLY A 258 -5.83 14.33 -19.63
N TYR A 259 -4.95 15.00 -18.88
CA TYR A 259 -4.98 14.96 -17.41
C TYR A 259 -6.24 15.62 -16.86
N ILE A 260 -6.61 15.28 -15.63
CA ILE A 260 -7.53 16.06 -14.81
C ILE A 260 -6.81 16.38 -13.49
N LEU A 261 -7.16 17.51 -12.86
CA LEU A 261 -6.40 18.02 -11.72
C LEU A 261 -7.29 18.35 -10.53
N ASN A 262 -6.84 18.05 -9.33
CA ASN A 262 -7.60 18.24 -8.10
C ASN A 262 -7.27 19.58 -7.46
N ILE A 263 -8.30 20.30 -7.08
CA ILE A 263 -8.19 21.65 -6.55
C ILE A 263 -8.91 21.74 -5.20
N PRO A 264 -8.32 22.47 -4.23
CA PRO A 264 -9.03 22.92 -3.05
C PRO A 264 -9.71 24.28 -3.30
N THR A 265 -10.93 24.47 -2.80
CA THR A 265 -11.65 25.74 -2.94
C THR A 265 -12.70 25.91 -1.84
N TYR A 266 -13.07 27.15 -1.54
CA TYR A 266 -14.16 27.50 -0.61
C TYR A 266 -15.48 27.58 -1.38
N ILE A 267 -16.13 26.43 -1.59
CA ILE A 267 -17.28 26.32 -2.50
C ILE A 267 -18.49 27.15 -2.06
N TYR A 268 -18.68 27.37 -0.75
CA TYR A 268 -19.74 28.22 -0.22
C TYR A 268 -19.42 29.71 -0.28
N SER A 269 -18.19 30.04 -0.64
CA SER A 269 -17.70 31.40 -0.81
C SER A 269 -17.69 31.87 -2.27
N TRP A 270 -18.10 31.02 -3.20
CA TRP A 270 -18.15 31.33 -4.62
C TRP A 270 -19.17 32.43 -4.92
N GLN A 271 -18.72 33.44 -5.66
CA GLN A 271 -19.54 34.52 -6.18
C GLN A 271 -19.72 34.29 -7.68
N TYR A 272 -20.96 34.32 -8.14
CA TYR A 272 -21.30 33.96 -9.51
C TYR A 272 -21.68 35.19 -10.32
N GLN A 273 -21.32 35.14 -11.61
CA GLN A 273 -21.86 35.98 -12.65
C GLN A 273 -22.34 35.10 -13.81
N THR A 274 -23.06 35.72 -14.74
CA THR A 274 -23.58 35.04 -15.93
C THR A 274 -22.53 35.10 -17.04
N ILE A 275 -22.32 33.98 -17.73
CA ILE A 275 -21.51 33.94 -18.94
C ILE A 275 -22.22 34.77 -20.02
N GLY A 276 -21.52 35.78 -20.52
CA GLY A 276 -21.99 36.62 -21.61
C GLY A 276 -21.95 35.88 -22.95
N ASN A 277 -22.45 36.55 -23.99
CA ASN A 277 -22.19 36.15 -25.37
C ASN A 277 -21.23 37.18 -25.96
N ASP A 278 -19.99 36.79 -26.24
CA ASP A 278 -19.02 37.63 -26.94
C ASP A 278 -19.36 37.70 -28.44
N PRO A 279 -19.83 38.85 -28.97
CA PRO A 279 -20.24 38.94 -30.37
C PRO A 279 -19.08 38.76 -31.37
N SER A 280 -17.83 38.72 -30.91
CA SER A 280 -16.65 38.52 -31.76
C SER A 280 -16.34 37.04 -32.06
N THR A 281 -16.97 36.10 -31.35
CA THR A 281 -16.73 34.66 -31.52
C THR A 281 -17.98 33.84 -31.23
N SER A 282 -18.17 32.73 -31.93
CA SER A 282 -19.26 31.78 -31.61
C SER A 282 -18.79 30.65 -30.67
N GLU A 283 -17.54 30.71 -30.17
CA GLU A 283 -16.92 29.63 -29.39
C GLU A 283 -17.41 29.60 -27.91
N ASP A 284 -18.13 30.62 -27.45
CA ASP A 284 -18.77 30.71 -26.13
C ASP A 284 -20.31 30.67 -26.17
N ASP A 285 -20.94 30.81 -27.35
CA ASP A 285 -22.40 30.80 -27.55
C ASP A 285 -23.13 29.68 -26.79
N ALA A 286 -22.59 28.46 -26.82
CA ALA A 286 -23.19 27.29 -26.16
C ALA A 286 -23.18 27.38 -24.62
N PHE A 287 -22.46 28.35 -24.07
CA PHE A 287 -22.30 28.58 -22.64
C PHE A 287 -22.92 29.90 -22.17
N ALA A 288 -23.30 30.79 -23.09
CA ALA A 288 -23.98 32.04 -22.77
C ALA A 288 -25.24 31.78 -21.92
N GLY A 289 -25.44 32.62 -20.89
CA GLY A 289 -26.54 32.50 -19.93
C GLY A 289 -26.30 31.51 -18.79
N LYS A 290 -25.23 30.73 -18.83
CA LYS A 290 -24.86 29.82 -17.73
C LYS A 290 -24.13 30.57 -16.62
N LYS A 291 -24.00 29.92 -15.45
CA LYS A 291 -23.33 30.51 -14.29
C LYS A 291 -21.83 30.22 -14.32
N CYS A 292 -21.03 31.23 -14.00
CA CYS A 292 -19.59 31.12 -13.83
C CYS A 292 -19.17 31.78 -12.52
N VAL A 293 -18.28 31.15 -11.78
CA VAL A 293 -17.66 31.74 -10.60
C VAL A 293 -16.71 32.85 -11.04
N SER A 294 -16.98 34.07 -10.60
CA SER A 294 -16.17 35.25 -10.93
C SER A 294 -15.13 35.59 -9.86
N TRP A 295 -15.42 35.28 -8.58
CA TRP A 295 -14.44 35.40 -7.49
C TRP A 295 -14.86 34.61 -6.25
N VAL A 296 -13.97 34.54 -5.25
CA VAL A 296 -14.17 33.76 -4.00
C VAL A 296 -13.81 34.61 -2.78
N ASN A 297 -14.66 34.61 -1.75
CA ASN A 297 -14.46 35.38 -0.51
C ASN A 297 -13.79 34.62 0.65
N GLY A 298 -13.60 33.30 0.53
CA GLY A 298 -12.77 32.49 1.43
C GLY A 298 -13.29 32.26 2.85
N THR A 299 -14.58 32.42 3.09
CA THR A 299 -15.18 32.37 4.44
C THR A 299 -15.68 31.00 4.87
N SER A 300 -16.04 30.09 3.95
CA SER A 300 -16.65 28.80 4.31
C SER A 300 -16.61 27.75 3.20
N GLY A 301 -16.72 26.48 3.58
CA GLY A 301 -16.90 25.36 2.66
C GLY A 301 -15.62 24.91 1.97
N TYR A 302 -14.52 24.75 2.70
CA TYR A 302 -13.29 24.22 2.12
C TYR A 302 -13.51 22.78 1.61
N HIS A 303 -13.30 22.59 0.30
CA HIS A 303 -13.81 21.45 -0.46
C HIS A 303 -12.85 21.05 -1.57
N ALA A 304 -12.79 19.74 -1.84
CA ALA A 304 -12.00 19.19 -2.94
C ALA A 304 -12.85 19.01 -4.19
N MET A 305 -12.36 19.49 -5.34
CA MET A 305 -13.01 19.38 -6.64
C MET A 305 -12.01 19.02 -7.73
N THR A 306 -12.48 18.77 -8.95
CA THR A 306 -11.61 18.34 -10.06
C THR A 306 -11.79 19.23 -11.28
N VAL A 307 -10.71 19.85 -11.75
CA VAL A 307 -10.64 20.55 -13.03
C VAL A 307 -10.55 19.52 -14.16
N VAL A 308 -11.52 19.57 -15.06
CA VAL A 308 -11.66 18.60 -16.15
C VAL A 308 -11.52 19.23 -17.54
N GLY A 309 -11.42 20.55 -17.62
CA GLY A 309 -11.35 21.24 -18.89
C GLY A 309 -11.24 22.74 -18.76
N TYR A 310 -11.21 23.42 -19.89
CA TYR A 310 -11.19 24.87 -19.99
C TYR A 310 -11.80 25.35 -21.31
N ASN A 311 -12.24 26.60 -21.34
CA ASN A 311 -12.58 27.32 -22.57
C ASN A 311 -12.05 28.75 -22.46
N ASP A 312 -11.11 29.12 -23.33
CA ASP A 312 -10.50 30.46 -23.43
C ASP A 312 -11.48 31.53 -23.91
N ASN A 313 -12.57 31.12 -24.55
CA ASN A 313 -13.53 32.04 -25.15
C ASN A 313 -14.68 32.42 -24.23
N ILE A 314 -14.89 31.73 -23.11
CA ILE A 314 -15.94 32.10 -22.15
C ILE A 314 -15.69 33.53 -21.69
N TRP A 315 -16.67 34.41 -21.86
CA TRP A 315 -16.61 35.78 -21.34
C TRP A 315 -17.52 35.94 -20.13
N VAL A 316 -17.00 36.56 -19.08
CA VAL A 316 -17.76 36.94 -17.89
C VAL A 316 -17.47 38.41 -17.60
N ASP A 317 -18.49 39.26 -17.60
CA ASP A 317 -18.37 40.70 -17.31
C ASP A 317 -18.01 40.94 -15.82
N ILE A 318 -16.73 40.88 -15.49
CA ILE A 318 -16.20 40.89 -14.12
C ILE A 318 -16.38 42.28 -13.49
N ASN A 319 -16.17 43.35 -14.27
CA ASN A 319 -16.29 44.72 -13.78
C ASN A 319 -17.70 45.33 -13.98
N GLY A 320 -18.58 44.66 -14.71
CA GLY A 320 -19.97 45.08 -14.91
C GLY A 320 -20.13 46.22 -15.92
N ASN A 321 -19.15 46.43 -16.81
CA ASN A 321 -19.17 47.51 -17.80
C ASN A 321 -19.88 47.12 -19.11
N GLY A 322 -20.22 45.83 -19.29
CA GLY A 322 -20.86 45.29 -20.49
C GLY A 322 -19.95 45.24 -21.73
N VAL A 323 -18.64 45.37 -21.57
CA VAL A 323 -17.61 45.36 -22.62
C VAL A 323 -16.70 44.16 -22.42
N VAL A 324 -16.35 43.48 -23.50
CA VAL A 324 -15.42 42.34 -23.44
C VAL A 324 -14.00 42.85 -23.17
N ASP A 325 -13.52 42.68 -21.94
CA ASP A 325 -12.14 42.98 -21.57
C ASP A 325 -11.24 41.72 -21.65
N SER A 326 -9.97 41.89 -22.03
CA SER A 326 -9.06 40.73 -22.20
C SER A 326 -8.87 39.89 -20.92
N GLY A 327 -8.91 40.52 -19.73
CA GLY A 327 -8.81 39.84 -18.43
C GLY A 327 -10.08 39.09 -18.01
N GLU A 328 -11.17 39.24 -18.77
CA GLU A 328 -12.48 38.61 -18.50
C GLU A 328 -12.70 37.32 -19.30
N LYS A 329 -11.74 36.99 -20.18
CA LYS A 329 -11.81 35.83 -21.05
C LYS A 329 -11.22 34.61 -20.36
N GLY A 330 -11.98 33.54 -20.43
CA GLY A 330 -11.57 32.20 -20.12
C GLY A 330 -12.07 31.68 -18.78
N ALA A 331 -12.41 30.39 -18.77
CA ALA A 331 -12.85 29.70 -17.57
C ALA A 331 -12.42 28.23 -17.56
N PHE A 332 -12.21 27.70 -16.35
CA PHE A 332 -12.03 26.27 -16.10
C PHE A 332 -13.36 25.58 -15.87
N ARG A 333 -13.49 24.35 -16.39
CA ARG A 333 -14.59 23.44 -16.14
C ARG A 333 -14.26 22.57 -14.94
N ILE A 334 -15.13 22.57 -13.94
CA ILE A 334 -14.92 21.90 -12.65
C ILE A 334 -16.02 20.86 -12.44
N ALA A 335 -15.63 19.63 -12.10
CA ALA A 335 -16.52 18.56 -11.66
C ALA A 335 -16.61 18.52 -10.12
N ASN A 336 -17.80 18.25 -9.61
CA ASN A 336 -18.07 18.08 -8.18
C ASN A 336 -18.57 16.66 -7.87
N SER A 337 -18.61 16.30 -6.58
CA SER A 337 -19.01 15.00 -6.07
C SER A 337 -20.37 15.03 -5.35
N TRP A 338 -21.29 15.90 -5.77
CA TRP A 338 -22.62 16.06 -5.17
C TRP A 338 -23.76 15.55 -6.07
N GLY A 339 -23.44 14.69 -7.04
CA GLY A 339 -24.40 14.13 -7.97
C GLY A 339 -24.80 15.09 -9.10
N THR A 340 -25.56 14.56 -10.05
CA THR A 340 -25.94 15.25 -11.29
C THR A 340 -27.03 16.31 -11.10
N THR A 341 -27.69 16.37 -9.94
CA THR A 341 -28.68 17.42 -9.64
C THR A 341 -28.03 18.74 -9.23
N TRP A 342 -26.75 18.74 -8.90
CA TRP A 342 -26.01 19.94 -8.50
C TRP A 342 -25.42 20.65 -9.73
N GLY A 343 -25.49 21.99 -9.74
CA GLY A 343 -24.88 22.82 -10.78
C GLY A 343 -25.38 22.49 -12.19
N GLU A 344 -24.46 22.44 -13.15
CA GLU A 344 -24.72 21.99 -14.51
C GLU A 344 -24.47 20.49 -14.65
N ALA A 345 -25.42 19.67 -14.22
CA ALA A 345 -25.30 18.21 -14.28
C ALA A 345 -24.07 17.65 -13.53
N GLY A 346 -23.71 18.26 -12.40
CA GLY A 346 -22.52 17.94 -11.59
C GLY A 346 -21.29 18.82 -11.85
N PHE A 347 -21.41 19.79 -12.76
CA PHE A 347 -20.30 20.66 -13.17
C PHE A 347 -20.55 22.13 -12.86
N ALA A 348 -19.48 22.92 -12.85
CA ALA A 348 -19.51 24.37 -12.79
C ALA A 348 -18.39 24.97 -13.66
N TRP A 349 -18.51 26.26 -13.96
CA TRP A 349 -17.46 27.08 -14.57
C TRP A 349 -16.86 28.03 -13.55
N MET A 350 -15.55 28.25 -13.63
CA MET A 350 -14.83 29.24 -12.83
C MET A 350 -13.90 30.03 -13.72
N SER A 351 -14.07 31.36 -13.75
CA SER A 351 -13.26 32.26 -14.58
C SER A 351 -11.78 32.20 -14.20
N TYR A 352 -10.90 32.52 -15.13
CA TYR A 352 -9.47 32.66 -14.84
C TYR A 352 -9.22 33.80 -13.85
N ASP A 353 -10.00 34.89 -13.95
CA ASP A 353 -9.91 35.97 -12.99
C ASP A 353 -10.18 35.45 -11.59
N ALA A 354 -11.16 34.57 -11.35
CA ALA A 354 -11.48 34.03 -10.01
C ALA A 354 -10.28 33.46 -9.23
N LEU A 355 -9.21 33.06 -9.93
CA LEU A 355 -7.95 32.58 -9.33
C LEU A 355 -7.03 33.70 -8.85
N LYS A 356 -7.22 34.93 -9.32
CA LYS A 356 -6.45 36.14 -9.00
C LYS A 356 -6.92 36.76 -7.68
N ASN A 357 -5.99 37.41 -6.97
CA ASN A 357 -6.31 38.29 -5.84
C ASN A 357 -5.24 39.41 -5.75
N PRO A 358 -5.60 40.69 -5.95
CA PRO A 358 -6.91 41.20 -6.36
C PRO A 358 -7.31 40.76 -7.79
N SER A 359 -8.49 41.18 -8.28
CA SER A 359 -8.85 41.00 -9.70
C SER A 359 -7.77 41.56 -10.62
N ALA A 360 -7.50 40.87 -11.73
CA ALA A 360 -6.68 41.41 -12.81
C ALA A 360 -7.47 42.33 -13.76
N VAL A 361 -8.81 42.30 -13.68
CA VAL A 361 -9.70 43.16 -14.47
C VAL A 361 -9.79 44.53 -13.82
N VAL A 362 -9.50 45.58 -14.60
CA VAL A 362 -9.61 46.97 -14.13
C VAL A 362 -11.06 47.26 -13.76
N GLY A 363 -11.28 47.77 -12.53
CA GLY A 363 -12.62 48.01 -11.99
C GLY A 363 -13.30 46.76 -11.41
N GLY A 364 -12.66 45.58 -11.49
CA GLY A 364 -13.16 44.34 -10.91
C GLY A 364 -13.08 44.29 -9.38
N PRO A 365 -13.76 43.33 -8.73
CA PRO A 365 -13.77 43.20 -7.27
C PRO A 365 -12.38 42.95 -6.67
N SER A 366 -11.96 43.80 -5.73
CA SER A 366 -10.62 43.75 -5.10
C SER A 366 -10.63 43.49 -3.58
N THR A 367 -11.68 43.88 -2.85
CA THR A 367 -11.72 43.79 -1.38
C THR A 367 -12.37 42.49 -0.91
N GLY A 368 -11.75 41.80 0.06
CA GLY A 368 -12.32 40.58 0.68
C GLY A 368 -12.24 39.33 -0.20
N ARG A 369 -11.45 39.39 -1.27
CA ARG A 369 -11.20 38.29 -2.20
C ARG A 369 -10.02 37.43 -1.72
N ILE A 370 -10.07 36.15 -2.06
CA ILE A 370 -8.93 35.22 -1.97
C ILE A 370 -8.71 34.55 -3.33
N TYR A 371 -7.60 33.83 -3.49
CA TYR A 371 -7.36 32.99 -4.67
C TYR A 371 -8.42 31.89 -4.74
N GLY A 372 -9.13 31.77 -5.87
CA GLY A 372 -10.22 30.81 -6.03
C GLY A 372 -9.82 29.35 -5.82
N TRP A 373 -8.56 29.02 -6.14
CA TRP A 373 -7.90 27.81 -5.64
C TRP A 373 -6.95 28.24 -4.54
N TYR A 374 -7.24 27.89 -3.30
CA TYR A 374 -6.40 28.24 -2.15
C TYR A 374 -5.75 26.97 -1.60
N PRO A 375 -4.41 26.83 -1.63
CA PRO A 375 -3.39 27.87 -1.65
C PRO A 375 -2.68 28.04 -3.03
N SER A 376 -3.43 28.14 -4.12
CA SER A 376 -2.94 28.27 -5.51
C SER A 376 -2.17 27.07 -6.05
N ARG A 377 -2.80 25.89 -5.92
CA ARG A 377 -2.26 24.61 -6.40
C ARG A 377 -3.33 23.80 -7.13
N ALA A 378 -2.91 23.05 -8.14
CA ALA A 378 -3.71 22.03 -8.79
C ALA A 378 -2.91 20.71 -8.81
N HIS A 379 -3.43 19.68 -8.16
CA HIS A 379 -2.72 18.43 -7.93
C HIS A 379 -3.01 17.40 -9.01
N TRP A 380 -2.05 16.52 -9.25
CA TRP A 380 -2.13 15.49 -10.28
C TRP A 380 -1.56 14.17 -9.75
N VAL A 381 -1.93 13.08 -10.42
CA VAL A 381 -1.42 11.73 -10.18
C VAL A 381 -1.22 11.03 -11.53
N THR A 382 -0.35 10.03 -11.58
CA THR A 382 -0.09 9.18 -12.75
C THR A 382 -0.24 7.71 -12.37
N ALA A 383 -0.69 6.87 -13.30
CA ALA A 383 -0.83 5.44 -13.08
C ALA A 383 0.44 4.69 -13.53
N LYS A 384 0.81 3.61 -12.83
CA LYS A 384 1.83 2.69 -13.36
C LYS A 384 1.21 1.89 -14.51
N THR A 385 1.83 1.95 -15.68
CA THR A 385 1.35 1.22 -16.87
C THR A 385 1.96 -0.18 -16.87
N GLY A 386 1.12 -1.22 -17.01
CA GLY A 386 1.60 -2.62 -17.11
C GLY A 386 2.28 -3.14 -15.84
N TYR A 387 1.97 -2.57 -14.67
CA TYR A 387 2.54 -3.02 -13.41
C TYR A 387 2.07 -4.43 -13.06
N GLN A 388 3.00 -5.26 -12.58
CA GLN A 388 2.75 -6.57 -12.03
C GLN A 388 3.59 -6.68 -10.75
N PRO A 389 2.99 -7.01 -9.59
CA PRO A 389 3.77 -7.38 -8.41
C PRO A 389 4.57 -8.65 -8.74
N LYS A 390 5.79 -8.75 -8.20
CA LYS A 390 6.65 -9.92 -8.30
C LYS A 390 6.54 -10.81 -7.08
N VAL A 391 6.52 -10.19 -5.90
CA VAL A 391 6.40 -10.89 -4.62
C VAL A 391 5.30 -10.24 -3.82
N ILE A 392 4.39 -11.06 -3.30
CA ILE A 392 3.25 -10.63 -2.51
C ILE A 392 3.34 -11.32 -1.14
N GLY A 393 3.05 -10.59 -0.07
CA GLY A 393 2.84 -11.18 1.25
C GLY A 393 1.37 -11.16 1.62
N LYS A 394 0.82 -12.32 1.97
CA LYS A 394 -0.56 -12.51 2.43
C LYS A 394 -0.54 -12.96 3.88
N PHE A 395 -1.31 -12.32 4.74
CA PHE A 395 -1.28 -12.62 6.16
C PHE A 395 -2.62 -12.34 6.82
N LYS A 396 -2.89 -13.06 7.90
CA LYS A 396 -4.13 -12.93 8.68
C LYS A 396 -3.82 -12.32 10.03
N LEU A 397 -4.51 -11.24 10.37
CA LEU A 397 -4.45 -10.61 11.67
C LEU A 397 -5.79 -10.62 12.36
N ASN A 398 -5.77 -10.65 13.69
CA ASN A 398 -6.92 -10.42 14.53
C ASN A 398 -6.56 -9.35 15.57
N HIS A 399 -7.39 -8.31 15.67
CA HIS A 399 -7.26 -7.30 16.72
C HIS A 399 -8.55 -6.47 16.84
N PRO A 400 -8.94 -6.02 18.06
CA PRO A 400 -10.13 -5.19 18.26
C PRO A 400 -9.93 -3.70 17.92
N LYS A 401 -8.70 -3.22 17.71
CA LYS A 401 -8.38 -1.79 17.53
C LYS A 401 -7.24 -1.54 16.55
N ARG A 402 -7.51 -1.02 15.35
CA ARG A 402 -6.47 -0.82 14.34
C ARG A 402 -5.48 0.30 14.67
N ASP A 403 -5.88 1.30 15.45
CA ASP A 403 -5.00 2.39 15.85
C ASP A 403 -3.92 2.01 16.87
N HIS A 404 -3.99 0.80 17.43
CA HIS A 404 -2.94 0.21 18.25
C HIS A 404 -1.94 -0.61 17.43
N LEU A 405 -2.29 -0.98 16.19
CA LEU A 405 -1.50 -1.88 15.37
C LEU A 405 -0.50 -1.16 14.48
N ARG A 406 0.72 -1.69 14.47
CA ARG A 406 1.76 -1.34 13.51
C ARG A 406 2.20 -2.60 12.78
N MET A 407 2.32 -2.47 11.47
CA MET A 407 2.90 -3.51 10.63
C MET A 407 4.17 -2.99 10.00
N THR A 408 5.15 -3.88 9.88
CA THR A 408 6.44 -3.59 9.24
C THR A 408 6.76 -4.73 8.30
N LEU A 409 7.19 -4.42 7.09
CA LEU A 409 7.74 -5.40 6.17
C LEU A 409 9.24 -5.22 6.10
N GLY A 410 10.01 -6.28 5.91
CA GLY A 410 11.45 -6.13 5.80
C GLY A 410 12.18 -7.36 5.30
N THR A 411 13.48 -7.19 5.11
CA THR A 411 14.39 -8.28 4.74
C THR A 411 15.67 -8.23 5.58
N SER A 412 16.35 -9.37 5.70
CA SER A 412 17.71 -9.46 6.22
C SER A 412 18.47 -10.61 5.56
N ASP A 413 19.78 -10.69 5.84
CA ASP A 413 20.51 -11.94 5.68
C ASP A 413 19.90 -13.04 6.56
N LEU A 414 20.19 -14.31 6.26
CA LEU A 414 19.69 -15.46 7.01
C LEU A 414 20.08 -15.44 8.49
N ASN A 415 19.34 -16.19 9.30
CA ASN A 415 19.57 -16.40 10.74
C ASN A 415 19.54 -15.13 11.60
N GLN A 416 19.00 -14.03 11.08
CA GLN A 416 18.64 -12.88 11.91
C GLN A 416 17.25 -13.12 12.51
N SER A 417 16.95 -12.44 13.61
CA SER A 417 15.62 -12.46 14.22
C SER A 417 14.81 -11.19 13.95
N THR A 418 15.42 -10.20 13.28
CA THR A 418 14.79 -8.92 12.94
C THR A 418 15.27 -8.43 11.56
N PRO A 419 14.44 -7.67 10.82
CA PRO A 419 14.82 -7.14 9.52
C PRO A 419 15.91 -6.08 9.63
N SER A 420 16.89 -6.11 8.71
CA SER A 420 17.92 -5.07 8.57
C SER A 420 17.52 -3.97 7.59
N SER A 421 16.64 -4.29 6.64
CA SER A 421 15.96 -3.35 5.74
C SER A 421 14.47 -3.36 6.04
N MET A 422 13.86 -2.18 6.22
CA MET A 422 12.46 -2.05 6.60
C MET A 422 11.69 -1.14 5.65
N TRP A 423 10.45 -1.54 5.39
CA TRP A 423 9.41 -0.72 4.78
C TRP A 423 8.18 -0.69 5.68
N ILE A 424 7.65 0.52 5.87
CA ILE A 424 6.48 0.74 6.73
C ILE A 424 5.27 1.03 5.82
N PRO A 425 4.22 0.17 5.86
CA PRO A 425 2.93 0.47 5.26
C PRO A 425 2.20 1.56 6.07
N GLU A 426 2.53 2.84 5.85
CA GLU A 426 2.04 3.98 6.65
C GLU A 426 0.49 4.07 6.72
N MET A 427 -0.24 3.57 5.72
CA MET A 427 -1.71 3.66 5.62
C MET A 427 -2.48 2.72 6.58
N ILE A 428 -1.80 1.77 7.19
CA ILE A 428 -2.36 0.87 8.21
C ILE A 428 -1.56 0.95 9.51
N TYR A 429 -0.56 1.83 9.56
CA TYR A 429 0.26 2.08 10.73
C TYR A 429 -0.48 3.05 11.66
N ASN A 430 -1.04 2.52 12.77
CA ASN A 430 -1.85 3.28 13.72
C ASN A 430 -3.01 4.04 13.06
N GLN A 431 -3.70 3.40 12.11
CA GLN A 431 -4.80 4.01 11.35
C GLN A 431 -6.16 3.37 11.66
N GLY A 432 -7.24 4.07 11.34
CA GLY A 432 -8.60 3.51 11.38
C GLY A 432 -9.31 3.57 12.75
N GLY A 433 -8.69 4.17 13.77
CA GLY A 433 -9.27 4.42 15.10
C GLY A 433 -9.48 3.17 15.95
N GLU A 434 -10.13 3.34 17.11
CA GLU A 434 -10.41 2.29 18.12
C GLU A 434 -11.50 1.28 17.66
N TYR A 435 -11.35 0.74 16.46
CA TYR A 435 -12.26 -0.22 15.85
C TYR A 435 -11.48 -1.39 15.27
N GLY A 436 -12.10 -2.58 15.27
CA GLY A 436 -11.63 -3.76 14.59
C GLY A 436 -11.75 -3.62 13.07
N PHE A 437 -11.25 -4.60 12.32
CA PHE A 437 -11.17 -4.48 10.86
C PHE A 437 -12.53 -4.33 10.16
N ASP A 438 -13.61 -4.86 10.72
CA ASP A 438 -14.99 -4.70 10.23
C ASP A 438 -15.65 -3.37 10.62
N GLY A 439 -14.94 -2.50 11.36
CA GLY A 439 -15.44 -1.21 11.84
C GLY A 439 -16.29 -1.28 13.11
N THR A 440 -16.42 -2.46 13.73
CA THR A 440 -17.00 -2.64 15.06
C THR A 440 -15.92 -2.52 16.15
N THR A 441 -16.28 -2.74 17.41
CA THR A 441 -15.31 -2.77 18.53
C THR A 441 -14.85 -4.19 18.88
N ASN A 442 -15.30 -5.18 18.12
CA ASN A 442 -14.93 -6.57 18.35
C ASN A 442 -13.68 -6.92 17.56
N ALA A 443 -12.88 -7.82 18.13
CA ALA A 443 -11.79 -8.42 17.39
C ALA A 443 -12.34 -9.36 16.31
N VAL A 444 -11.87 -9.17 15.07
CA VAL A 444 -12.26 -9.98 13.91
C VAL A 444 -11.03 -10.30 13.09
N ASP A 445 -11.05 -11.42 12.39
CA ASP A 445 -9.98 -11.77 11.45
C ASP A 445 -10.05 -10.86 10.22
N GLY A 446 -8.91 -10.30 9.84
CA GLY A 446 -8.68 -9.63 8.56
C GLY A 446 -7.54 -10.33 7.84
N THR A 447 -7.75 -10.71 6.58
CA THR A 447 -6.67 -11.19 5.70
C THR A 447 -6.27 -10.07 4.76
N PHE A 448 -5.00 -9.69 4.82
CA PHE A 448 -4.42 -8.58 4.08
C PHE A 448 -3.36 -9.08 3.11
N VAL A 449 -3.19 -8.36 2.01
CA VAL A 449 -2.27 -8.70 0.94
C VAL A 449 -1.46 -7.46 0.59
N PHE A 450 -0.14 -7.54 0.71
CA PHE A 450 0.78 -6.45 0.40
C PHE A 450 1.79 -6.83 -0.66
N ASP A 451 2.22 -5.81 -1.38
CA ASP A 451 3.24 -5.92 -2.41
C ASP A 451 4.63 -5.77 -1.78
N PHE A 452 5.41 -6.83 -1.85
CA PHE A 452 6.79 -6.90 -1.34
C PHE A 452 7.80 -6.67 -2.46
N THR A 453 7.37 -6.40 -3.69
CA THR A 453 8.25 -6.23 -4.85
C THR A 453 9.32 -5.17 -4.62
N ASP A 454 8.95 -4.04 -4.01
CA ASP A 454 9.84 -2.91 -3.74
C ASP A 454 10.89 -3.22 -2.64
N LEU A 455 10.75 -4.34 -1.91
CA LEU A 455 11.70 -4.82 -0.89
C LEU A 455 12.73 -5.82 -1.43
N THR A 456 12.59 -6.28 -2.66
CA THR A 456 13.51 -7.24 -3.28
C THR A 456 14.95 -6.68 -3.22
N PRO A 457 15.90 -7.38 -2.55
CA PRO A 457 17.28 -6.91 -2.45
C PRO A 457 17.90 -6.62 -3.82
N SER A 458 18.67 -5.53 -3.90
CA SER A 458 19.35 -5.13 -5.13
C SER A 458 20.41 -6.16 -5.51
N GLY A 459 20.07 -7.07 -6.42
CA GLY A 459 20.92 -8.17 -6.84
C GLY A 459 20.21 -9.52 -6.93
N GLY A 460 19.01 -9.65 -6.34
CA GLY A 460 18.41 -10.96 -6.08
C GLY A 460 19.16 -11.71 -4.97
N GLY A 461 18.71 -12.91 -4.62
CA GLY A 461 19.38 -13.74 -3.64
C GLY A 461 18.52 -14.08 -2.43
N LEU A 462 18.88 -15.20 -1.82
CA LEU A 462 18.30 -15.73 -0.59
C LEU A 462 18.38 -14.73 0.57
N ALA A 463 17.23 -14.45 1.17
CA ALA A 463 17.08 -13.56 2.32
C ALA A 463 15.94 -14.05 3.22
N THR A 464 15.95 -13.65 4.49
CA THR A 464 14.77 -13.79 5.35
C THR A 464 13.87 -12.58 5.14
N TRP A 465 12.62 -12.83 4.80
CA TRP A 465 11.57 -11.84 4.60
C TRP A 465 10.65 -11.82 5.80
N TYR A 466 10.43 -10.63 6.37
CA TYR A 466 9.69 -10.49 7.61
C TYR A 466 8.37 -9.76 7.44
N LEU A 467 7.38 -10.26 8.17
CA LEU A 467 6.23 -9.48 8.62
C LEU A 467 6.37 -9.22 10.12
N GLY A 468 6.53 -7.97 10.49
CA GLY A 468 6.48 -7.50 11.87
C GLY A 468 5.07 -7.03 12.23
N VAL A 469 4.60 -7.45 13.41
CA VAL A 469 3.35 -6.96 14.02
C VAL A 469 3.68 -6.41 15.39
N GLN A 470 3.33 -5.16 15.61
CA GLN A 470 3.45 -4.50 16.91
C GLN A 470 2.06 -4.08 17.38
N ASP A 471 1.77 -4.37 18.65
CA ASP A 471 0.69 -3.76 19.39
C ASP A 471 1.30 -2.73 20.36
N ASP A 472 0.93 -1.47 20.18
CA ASP A 472 1.44 -0.36 20.96
C ASP A 472 0.89 -0.28 22.39
N THR A 473 -0.25 -0.93 22.67
CA THR A 473 -0.99 -0.72 23.91
C THR A 473 -1.46 -2.03 24.52
N ALA A 474 -0.86 -2.39 25.65
CA ALA A 474 -1.22 -3.58 26.41
C ALA A 474 -2.72 -3.60 26.83
N GLY A 475 -3.28 -4.81 26.94
CA GLY A 475 -4.65 -5.08 27.32
C GLY A 475 -5.58 -5.44 26.15
N SER A 476 -5.06 -5.54 24.93
CA SER A 476 -5.78 -6.02 23.75
C SER A 476 -4.80 -6.76 22.87
N GLU A 477 -4.70 -8.06 23.05
CA GLU A 477 -3.72 -8.87 22.31
C GLU A 477 -4.04 -8.90 20.80
N ALA A 478 -3.00 -8.72 19.98
CA ALA A 478 -3.04 -8.96 18.54
C ALA A 478 -2.56 -10.38 18.24
N THR A 479 -3.24 -11.04 17.30
CA THR A 479 -2.82 -12.34 16.78
C THR A 479 -2.38 -12.21 15.34
N LEU A 480 -1.13 -12.60 15.04
CA LEU A 480 -0.67 -12.92 13.70
C LEU A 480 -0.96 -14.39 13.45
N GLY A 481 -2.03 -14.69 12.70
CA GLY A 481 -2.50 -16.05 12.49
C GLY A 481 -1.76 -16.78 11.37
N THR A 482 -1.50 -16.10 10.25
CA THR A 482 -0.78 -16.67 9.11
C THR A 482 0.12 -15.61 8.49
N PHE A 483 1.23 -16.03 7.88
CA PHE A 483 2.05 -15.21 7.00
C PHE A 483 2.57 -16.08 5.85
N THR A 484 2.33 -15.63 4.63
CA THR A 484 2.62 -16.36 3.41
C THR A 484 3.27 -15.41 2.41
N LEU A 485 4.34 -15.84 1.76
CA LEU A 485 4.87 -15.21 0.55
C LEU A 485 4.37 -15.93 -0.69
N ILE A 486 4.07 -15.16 -1.72
CA ILE A 486 3.63 -15.63 -3.03
C ILE A 486 4.56 -15.01 -4.06
N ASP A 487 5.35 -15.83 -4.74
CA ASP A 487 6.18 -15.40 -5.85
C ASP A 487 5.40 -15.47 -7.17
N VAL A 488 4.85 -14.32 -7.55
CA VAL A 488 4.10 -14.14 -8.79
C VAL A 488 5.02 -14.24 -10.02
N ALA A 489 6.29 -13.86 -9.90
CA ALA A 489 7.25 -13.90 -11.00
C ALA A 489 7.65 -15.33 -11.37
N ASN A 490 7.67 -16.25 -10.41
CA ASN A 490 8.12 -17.64 -10.58
C ASN A 490 6.96 -18.66 -10.52
N GLY A 491 5.79 -18.31 -11.06
CA GLY A 491 4.69 -19.28 -11.24
C GLY A 491 3.73 -19.40 -10.04
N ASN A 492 3.70 -18.40 -9.17
CA ASN A 492 2.89 -18.35 -7.95
C ASN A 492 3.31 -19.38 -6.89
N THR A 493 4.62 -19.60 -6.71
CA THR A 493 5.14 -20.40 -5.58
C THR A 493 4.65 -19.79 -4.26
N VAL A 494 4.10 -20.62 -3.38
CA VAL A 494 3.50 -20.21 -2.11
C VAL A 494 4.31 -20.78 -0.96
N ILE A 495 4.71 -19.91 -0.03
CA ILE A 495 5.63 -20.24 1.05
C ILE A 495 5.03 -19.72 2.35
N GLU A 496 4.81 -20.61 3.30
CA GLU A 496 4.20 -20.26 4.58
C GLU A 496 5.27 -20.15 5.66
N SER A 497 5.15 -19.13 6.52
CA SER A 497 6.00 -19.02 7.69
C SER A 497 5.65 -20.11 8.70
N LEU A 498 6.67 -20.80 9.21
CA LEU A 498 6.52 -21.74 10.32
C LEU A 498 6.55 -21.05 11.69
N GLU A 499 6.77 -19.74 11.71
CA GLU A 499 6.88 -18.97 12.95
C GLU A 499 5.52 -18.50 13.48
N VAL A 500 4.41 -18.77 12.76
CA VAL A 500 3.04 -18.37 13.10
C VAL A 500 2.16 -19.60 13.45
N PRO A 501 1.12 -19.46 14.30
CA PRO A 501 0.59 -18.22 14.85
C PRO A 501 1.46 -17.62 15.96
N GLN A 502 1.47 -16.29 16.04
CA GLN A 502 2.08 -15.53 17.14
C GLN A 502 1.06 -14.57 17.75
N THR A 503 1.20 -14.28 19.04
CA THR A 503 0.43 -13.22 19.69
C THR A 503 1.35 -12.14 20.27
N VAL A 504 0.82 -10.92 20.37
CA VAL A 504 1.56 -9.75 20.85
C VAL A 504 0.63 -8.78 21.57
N ASP A 505 1.02 -8.35 22.77
CA ASP A 505 0.28 -7.38 23.59
C ASP A 505 1.27 -6.36 24.19
N GLY A 506 1.16 -5.09 23.78
CA GLY A 506 2.09 -4.03 24.19
C GLY A 506 3.56 -4.25 23.78
N ASN A 507 3.83 -5.03 22.74
CA ASN A 507 5.18 -5.38 22.28
C ASN A 507 5.22 -5.54 20.74
N GLN A 508 6.30 -6.10 20.21
CA GLN A 508 6.47 -6.43 18.79
C GLN A 508 6.93 -7.87 18.60
N VAL A 509 6.41 -8.51 17.56
CA VAL A 509 6.86 -9.81 17.06
C VAL A 509 7.17 -9.73 15.57
N TYR A 510 7.98 -10.67 15.08
CA TYR A 510 8.31 -10.85 13.67
C TYR A 510 8.10 -12.32 13.30
N ALA A 511 7.53 -12.53 12.11
CA ALA A 511 7.51 -13.83 11.45
C ALA A 511 8.34 -13.76 10.17
N GLY A 512 9.33 -14.64 10.04
CA GLY A 512 10.25 -14.76 8.92
C GLY A 512 9.88 -15.86 7.93
N ILE A 513 10.26 -15.67 6.67
CA ILE A 513 10.30 -16.68 5.61
C ILE A 513 11.64 -16.55 4.88
N ASP A 514 12.44 -17.61 4.86
CA ASP A 514 13.66 -17.64 4.05
C ASP A 514 13.29 -17.93 2.59
N TYR A 515 13.59 -17.00 1.70
CA TYR A 515 13.23 -17.11 0.29
C TYR A 515 14.18 -16.36 -0.66
N ASP A 516 14.44 -16.95 -1.83
CA ASP A 516 15.17 -16.34 -2.93
C ASP A 516 14.24 -16.03 -4.12
N PRO A 517 13.90 -14.76 -4.38
CA PRO A 517 13.04 -14.37 -5.50
C PRO A 517 13.73 -14.50 -6.88
N SER A 518 15.00 -14.88 -6.95
CA SER A 518 15.68 -15.15 -8.22
C SER A 518 15.27 -16.47 -8.87
N GLY A 519 14.63 -17.37 -8.11
CA GLY A 519 14.17 -18.67 -8.58
C GLY A 519 15.24 -19.77 -8.56
N GLU A 520 16.36 -19.55 -7.87
CA GLU A 520 17.35 -20.59 -7.57
C GLU A 520 16.82 -21.54 -6.50
N ASN A 521 17.12 -22.85 -6.64
CA ASN A 521 16.64 -23.87 -5.71
C ASN A 521 17.31 -23.74 -4.33
N LEU A 522 16.52 -23.70 -3.26
CA LEU A 522 17.00 -23.74 -1.89
C LEU A 522 17.10 -25.19 -1.41
N PRO A 523 18.10 -25.54 -0.57
CA PRO A 523 18.08 -26.84 0.08
C PRO A 523 16.89 -26.92 1.06
N PRO A 524 16.32 -28.12 1.28
CA PRO A 524 15.31 -28.31 2.31
C PRO A 524 15.91 -28.05 3.71
N SER A 525 15.08 -28.00 4.74
CA SER A 525 15.51 -28.03 6.14
C SER A 525 15.14 -29.37 6.77
N ALA A 526 16.14 -30.17 7.11
CA ALA A 526 15.96 -31.42 7.83
C ALA A 526 15.69 -31.15 9.32
N ARG A 527 14.72 -31.88 9.91
CA ARG A 527 14.44 -31.84 11.35
C ARG A 527 14.24 -33.25 11.87
N ALA A 528 15.21 -33.73 12.65
CA ALA A 528 15.22 -35.06 13.23
C ALA A 528 14.69 -35.03 14.67
N ASP A 529 13.78 -35.95 15.00
CA ASP A 529 13.29 -36.18 16.36
C ASP A 529 13.18 -37.68 16.66
N ALA A 530 13.04 -38.04 17.93
CA ALA A 530 12.92 -39.42 18.41
C ALA A 530 11.98 -39.52 19.61
N SER A 531 11.27 -40.65 19.73
CA SER A 531 10.32 -40.87 20.83
C SER A 531 10.98 -40.93 22.21
N VAL A 532 12.26 -41.33 22.28
CA VAL A 532 13.10 -41.34 23.48
C VAL A 532 14.56 -41.10 23.07
N PHE A 533 15.36 -40.49 23.96
CA PHE A 533 16.78 -40.21 23.73
C PHE A 533 17.74 -41.10 24.53
N SER A 534 17.22 -41.89 25.48
CA SER A 534 18.01 -42.86 26.22
C SER A 534 17.19 -44.02 26.78
N GLY A 535 17.86 -45.13 27.08
CA GLY A 535 17.26 -46.32 27.68
C GLY A 535 18.21 -47.51 27.74
N TYR A 536 17.69 -48.71 27.99
CA TYR A 536 18.50 -49.94 28.09
C TYR A 536 18.33 -50.83 26.86
N ALA A 537 19.40 -51.49 26.42
CA ALA A 537 19.35 -52.43 25.30
C ALA A 537 18.58 -53.73 25.62
N PRO A 538 17.74 -54.25 24.69
CA PRO A 538 17.36 -53.66 23.40
C PRO A 538 16.33 -52.53 23.59
N LEU A 539 16.52 -51.41 22.89
CA LEU A 539 15.60 -50.27 22.91
C LEU A 539 15.04 -50.00 21.52
N GLU A 540 13.72 -50.16 21.36
CA GLU A 540 12.99 -49.74 20.16
C GLU A 540 12.65 -48.24 20.25
N ILE A 541 12.97 -47.50 19.20
CA ILE A 541 12.73 -46.05 19.10
C ILE A 541 11.96 -45.77 17.82
N ASN A 542 10.92 -44.93 17.93
CA ASN A 542 10.25 -44.33 16.79
C ASN A 542 10.94 -43.01 16.48
N PHE A 543 11.50 -42.87 15.28
CA PHE A 543 12.07 -41.62 14.80
C PHE A 543 11.02 -40.81 14.05
N ASP A 544 11.19 -39.49 13.99
CA ASP A 544 10.25 -38.61 13.32
C ASP A 544 10.99 -37.50 12.55
N GLY A 545 10.82 -37.49 11.23
CA GLY A 545 11.30 -36.46 10.32
C GLY A 545 10.20 -35.51 9.83
N SER A 546 8.96 -35.68 10.29
CA SER A 546 7.76 -35.01 9.74
C SER A 546 7.77 -33.49 9.87
N SER A 547 8.64 -32.93 10.72
CA SER A 547 8.82 -31.48 10.88
C SER A 547 9.80 -30.88 9.86
N SER A 548 10.41 -31.69 8.99
CA SER A 548 11.25 -31.18 7.90
C SER A 548 10.40 -30.50 6.83
N TYR A 549 10.94 -29.48 6.17
CA TYR A 549 10.22 -28.71 5.15
C TYR A 549 11.16 -28.25 4.03
N ASP A 550 10.56 -27.77 2.95
CA ASP A 550 11.26 -27.13 1.83
C ASP A 550 10.55 -25.82 1.51
N ASN A 551 11.29 -24.71 1.42
CA ASN A 551 10.71 -23.36 1.35
C ASN A 551 10.28 -23.00 -0.08
N ASP A 552 10.92 -23.52 -1.10
CA ASP A 552 10.64 -23.23 -2.51
C ASP A 552 10.12 -24.45 -3.29
N GLY A 553 9.80 -25.53 -2.56
CA GLY A 553 9.36 -26.79 -3.16
C GLY A 553 8.71 -27.77 -2.18
N THR A 554 9.04 -29.04 -2.37
CA THR A 554 8.49 -30.21 -1.66
C THR A 554 9.60 -31.22 -1.41
N ILE A 555 9.52 -31.90 -0.26
CA ILE A 555 10.45 -32.98 0.04
C ILE A 555 10.12 -34.23 -0.81
N ALA A 556 11.10 -34.70 -1.57
CA ALA A 556 11.01 -35.91 -2.37
C ALA A 556 11.33 -37.19 -1.56
N SER A 557 12.25 -37.13 -0.60
CA SER A 557 12.62 -38.31 0.21
C SER A 557 13.23 -38.01 1.58
N PHE A 558 13.06 -38.97 2.49
CA PHE A 558 13.64 -39.02 3.84
C PHE A 558 14.47 -40.30 3.99
N SER A 559 15.73 -40.17 4.38
CA SER A 559 16.67 -41.28 4.61
C SER A 559 17.30 -41.15 6.00
N TRP A 560 17.30 -42.22 6.77
CA TRP A 560 17.88 -42.27 8.10
C TRP A 560 19.08 -43.21 8.14
N ASP A 561 20.18 -42.77 8.74
CA ASP A 561 21.31 -43.60 9.18
C ASP A 561 21.29 -43.62 10.71
N PHE A 562 21.16 -44.79 11.32
CA PHE A 562 21.04 -44.90 12.79
C PHE A 562 22.38 -44.90 13.51
N GLY A 563 23.51 -44.82 12.80
CA GLY A 563 24.84 -44.77 13.40
C GLY A 563 25.36 -46.11 13.95
N ASP A 564 24.60 -47.19 13.78
CA ASP A 564 24.99 -48.58 14.07
C ASP A 564 25.25 -49.41 12.80
N GLY A 565 25.18 -48.77 11.63
CA GLY A 565 25.32 -49.37 10.31
C GLY A 565 24.00 -49.76 9.65
N ALA A 566 22.86 -49.61 10.33
CA ALA A 566 21.54 -49.74 9.72
C ALA A 566 21.03 -48.41 9.15
N SER A 567 20.26 -48.49 8.07
CA SER A 567 19.58 -47.34 7.47
C SER A 567 18.18 -47.70 7.00
N GLN A 568 17.29 -46.71 7.01
CA GLN A 568 15.89 -46.86 6.58
C GLN A 568 15.39 -45.62 5.83
N TYR A 569 14.34 -45.80 5.04
CA TYR A 569 13.63 -44.71 4.37
C TYR A 569 12.26 -44.50 5.01
N GLY A 570 11.79 -43.26 4.99
CA GLY A 570 10.46 -42.88 5.46
C GLY A 570 10.49 -41.74 6.45
N ILE A 571 9.32 -41.12 6.64
CA ILE A 571 9.16 -39.97 7.53
C ILE A 571 9.29 -40.41 9.00
N GLN A 572 8.69 -41.55 9.36
CA GLN A 572 8.66 -42.06 10.74
C GLN A 572 9.11 -43.53 10.80
N PRO A 573 10.42 -43.83 10.62
CA PRO A 573 10.93 -45.19 10.76
C PRO A 573 11.01 -45.65 12.22
N VAL A 574 11.07 -46.98 12.40
CA VAL A 574 11.24 -47.62 13.71
C VAL A 574 12.52 -48.44 13.69
N HIS A 575 13.39 -48.22 14.67
CA HIS A 575 14.67 -48.90 14.79
C HIS A 575 14.92 -49.38 16.21
N THR A 576 15.59 -50.53 16.35
CA THR A 576 15.92 -51.12 17.65
C THR A 576 17.43 -51.21 17.81
N TYR A 577 17.96 -50.60 18.87
CA TYR A 577 19.37 -50.72 19.24
C TYR A 577 19.56 -51.92 20.19
N ASP A 578 20.15 -53.00 19.68
CA ASP A 578 20.34 -54.24 20.43
C ASP A 578 21.53 -54.22 21.40
N GLN A 579 22.46 -53.29 21.23
CA GLN A 579 23.68 -53.19 22.03
C GLN A 579 23.76 -51.83 22.75
N PRO A 580 24.39 -51.80 23.93
CA PRO A 580 24.73 -50.54 24.59
C PRO A 580 25.73 -49.74 23.77
N GLY A 581 25.56 -48.42 23.74
CA GLY A 581 26.38 -47.49 22.98
C GLY A 581 25.73 -46.12 22.86
N THR A 582 26.51 -45.16 22.39
CA THR A 582 26.01 -43.85 21.96
C THR A 582 25.90 -43.86 20.45
N TYR A 583 24.70 -43.65 19.93
CA TYR A 583 24.40 -43.66 18.49
C TYR A 583 23.99 -42.25 18.05
N ILE A 584 24.46 -41.83 16.87
CA ILE A 584 24.03 -40.59 16.24
C ILE A 584 23.13 -41.00 15.08
N ALA A 585 21.82 -40.80 15.25
CA ALA A 585 20.86 -41.05 14.19
C ALA A 585 20.74 -39.79 13.32
N THR A 586 21.12 -39.89 12.04
CA THR A 586 21.15 -38.80 11.08
C THR A 586 20.03 -38.95 10.06
N LEU A 587 19.16 -37.94 9.99
CA LEU A 587 18.19 -37.76 8.92
C LEU A 587 18.84 -36.99 7.76
N THR A 588 18.66 -37.49 6.53
CA THR A 588 18.92 -36.76 5.29
C THR A 588 17.61 -36.57 4.54
N VAL A 589 17.32 -35.32 4.20
CA VAL A 589 16.14 -34.91 3.42
C VAL A 589 16.60 -34.50 2.03
N THR A 590 15.83 -34.85 1.00
CA THR A 590 16.08 -34.44 -0.39
C THR A 590 14.81 -33.81 -0.96
N ASP A 591 14.92 -32.65 -1.60
CA ASP A 591 13.81 -31.96 -2.25
C ASP A 591 13.50 -32.49 -3.66
N ASN A 592 12.46 -31.94 -4.30
CA ASN A 592 12.04 -32.30 -5.66
C ASN A 592 12.99 -31.85 -6.78
N ASN A 593 14.00 -31.06 -6.47
CA ASN A 593 15.00 -30.56 -7.41
C ASN A 593 16.39 -31.16 -7.16
N GLY A 594 16.53 -32.02 -6.15
CA GLY A 594 17.70 -32.80 -5.82
C GLY A 594 18.66 -32.16 -4.80
N ALA A 595 18.33 -31.02 -4.18
CA ALA A 595 19.15 -30.51 -3.07
C ALA A 595 18.81 -31.24 -1.76
N THR A 596 19.76 -31.21 -0.82
CA THR A 596 19.70 -32.02 0.40
C THR A 596 20.11 -31.25 1.63
N ASP A 597 19.54 -31.62 2.78
CA ASP A 597 19.97 -31.17 4.10
C ASP A 597 19.93 -32.33 5.11
N THR A 598 20.63 -32.18 6.22
CA THR A 598 20.76 -33.21 7.25
C THR A 598 20.60 -32.66 8.66
N ASP A 599 19.93 -33.42 9.52
CA ASP A 599 19.83 -33.17 10.97
C ASP A 599 20.06 -34.46 11.76
N SER A 600 20.40 -34.39 13.04
CA SER A 600 20.74 -35.58 13.83
C SER A 600 20.32 -35.50 15.29
N VAL A 601 19.95 -36.65 15.84
CA VAL A 601 19.69 -36.85 17.28
C VAL A 601 20.68 -37.84 17.88
N THR A 602 21.11 -37.58 19.11
CA THR A 602 21.99 -38.48 19.86
C THR A 602 21.16 -39.39 20.77
N ILE A 603 21.39 -40.70 20.67
CA ILE A 603 20.68 -41.74 21.43
C ILE A 603 21.69 -42.46 22.33
N GLU A 604 21.42 -42.49 23.65
CA GLU A 604 22.24 -43.18 24.64
C GLU A 604 21.61 -44.50 25.10
N ILE A 605 22.25 -45.62 24.76
CA ILE A 605 21.77 -46.95 25.12
C ILE A 605 22.70 -47.55 26.17
N ASP A 606 22.15 -47.83 27.34
CA ASP A 606 22.85 -48.48 28.45
C ASP A 606 22.69 -50.00 28.44
N ALA A 607 23.62 -50.69 29.11
CA ALA A 607 23.50 -52.12 29.37
C ALA A 607 22.34 -52.38 30.33
N ASP A 608 21.42 -53.27 29.94
CA ASP A 608 20.34 -53.72 30.81
C ASP A 608 20.91 -54.30 32.13
N PRO A 609 20.69 -53.63 33.28
CA PRO A 609 21.26 -54.05 34.55
C PRO A 609 20.74 -55.42 34.99
N SER A 610 19.59 -55.87 34.49
CA SER A 610 19.03 -57.20 34.78
C SER A 610 19.73 -58.35 34.03
N LYS A 611 20.53 -58.01 33.00
CA LYS A 611 21.33 -58.97 32.22
C LYS A 611 22.81 -58.98 32.61
N GLN A 612 23.21 -58.16 33.59
CA GLN A 612 24.57 -58.22 34.13
C GLN A 612 24.72 -59.45 35.02
N VAL A 613 25.64 -60.35 34.65
CA VAL A 613 26.01 -61.47 35.51
C VAL A 613 26.76 -60.92 36.72
N HIS A 614 26.15 -60.99 37.90
CA HIS A 614 26.88 -60.70 39.12
C HIS A 614 27.90 -61.81 39.37
N VAL A 615 29.13 -61.43 39.73
CA VAL A 615 30.21 -62.39 40.06
C VAL A 615 29.80 -63.36 41.19
N SER A 616 28.78 -63.00 41.99
CA SER A 616 28.17 -63.87 43.00
C SER A 616 27.46 -65.11 42.44
N ASP A 617 27.08 -65.11 41.16
CA ASP A 617 26.23 -66.14 40.56
C ASP A 617 27.05 -67.22 39.82
N ILE A 618 28.38 -67.05 39.74
CA ILE A 618 29.29 -68.05 39.17
C ILE A 618 29.66 -69.07 40.27
N GLN A 619 28.94 -70.19 40.37
CA GLN A 619 29.42 -71.35 41.12
C GLN A 619 30.61 -71.98 40.38
N ALA A 620 31.82 -71.74 40.86
CA ALA A 620 33.02 -72.44 40.40
C ALA A 620 32.87 -73.95 40.66
N ILE A 621 32.65 -74.75 39.61
CA ILE A 621 32.76 -76.21 39.68
C ILE A 621 34.26 -76.56 39.67
N LEU A 622 34.83 -76.69 40.86
CA LEU A 622 36.16 -77.25 41.05
C LEU A 622 36.06 -78.79 40.97
N VAL A 623 36.33 -79.38 39.80
CA VAL A 623 36.51 -80.83 39.67
C VAL A 623 37.91 -81.21 40.17
N VAL A 624 38.03 -81.62 41.43
CA VAL A 624 39.24 -82.31 41.92
C VAL A 624 38.99 -83.81 41.86
N VAL A 625 39.64 -84.48 40.91
CA VAL A 625 39.74 -85.94 40.86
C VAL A 625 40.62 -86.40 42.02
N ALA A 626 40.09 -87.25 42.89
CA ALA A 626 40.79 -87.81 44.03
C ALA A 626 41.87 -88.82 43.58
N SER A 627 43.12 -88.65 44.05
CA SER A 627 44.02 -89.78 44.32
C SER A 627 44.96 -89.49 45.50
N SER A 628 44.73 -90.25 46.58
CA SER A 628 45.60 -90.67 47.69
C SER A 628 46.93 -89.93 47.99
N LYS A 629 46.97 -89.16 49.09
CA LYS A 629 47.71 -89.40 50.35
C LYS A 629 47.84 -88.11 51.20
N PRO A 630 47.83 -88.20 52.55
CA PRO A 630 47.78 -87.02 53.42
C PRO A 630 49.18 -86.61 53.89
N GLU A 631 49.49 -85.31 53.93
CA GLU A 631 50.42 -84.74 54.92
C GLU A 631 50.40 -83.19 54.95
N ALA A 632 50.40 -82.68 56.19
CA ALA A 632 50.78 -81.35 56.66
C ALA A 632 49.91 -80.11 56.35
N LEU A 633 49.20 -79.68 57.40
CA LEU A 633 48.67 -78.33 57.63
C LEU A 633 49.80 -77.28 57.65
N GLY A 634 49.58 -76.15 56.96
CA GLY A 634 50.29 -74.89 57.16
C GLY A 634 49.40 -73.73 56.74
N LYS A 635 48.91 -72.97 57.73
CA LYS A 635 48.23 -71.68 57.55
C LYS A 635 49.27 -70.63 57.19
N GLU A 636 49.01 -69.76 56.23
CA GLU A 636 49.26 -68.32 56.39
C GLU A 636 48.59 -67.47 55.30
N GLU A 637 48.16 -66.30 55.75
CA GLU A 637 47.37 -65.28 55.06
C GLU A 637 48.11 -64.68 53.85
N VAL A 638 47.38 -64.41 52.76
CA VAL A 638 47.82 -63.49 51.71
C VAL A 638 46.97 -62.22 51.81
N LYS A 639 47.62 -61.12 52.20
CA LYS A 639 47.11 -59.74 52.11
C LYS A 639 47.72 -59.03 50.89
N PRO A 640 47.07 -57.95 50.42
CA PRO A 640 46.94 -57.64 48.99
C PRO A 640 48.06 -56.76 48.46
N GLY A 641 48.37 -56.93 47.17
CA GLY A 641 49.32 -56.10 46.44
C GLY A 641 49.08 -56.13 44.94
N ASN A 642 48.43 -55.08 44.46
CA ASN A 642 48.57 -54.41 43.16
C ASN A 642 49.21 -55.17 41.99
N LEU A 643 48.46 -55.23 40.88
CA LEU A 643 48.61 -54.33 39.70
C LEU A 643 48.30 -55.17 38.45
N LEU A 644 47.44 -54.67 37.57
CA LEU A 644 47.81 -54.36 36.18
C LEU A 644 46.60 -53.86 35.38
N LEU A 645 46.83 -52.71 34.76
CA LEU A 645 45.96 -52.01 33.82
C LEU A 645 45.95 -52.72 32.45
N LEU A 646 44.73 -52.89 31.92
CA LEU A 646 44.29 -52.80 30.50
C LEU A 646 44.72 -53.92 29.53
N PRO A 647 44.00 -54.19 28.40
CA PRO A 647 43.09 -53.27 27.69
C PRO A 647 41.76 -53.85 27.14
N ASN A 648 40.93 -52.91 26.65
CA ASN A 648 39.75 -52.98 25.80
C ASN A 648 39.24 -54.33 25.26
N GLY A 649 37.92 -54.49 25.38
CA GLY A 649 37.03 -55.24 24.52
C GLY A 649 35.64 -54.66 24.66
#